data_AF-A0A938RWT9-F1
#
_entry.id   AF-A0A938RWT9-F1
#
_cell.length_a   1.000
_cell.length_b   1.000
_cell.length_c   1.000
_cell.angle_alpha   90.00
_cell.angle_beta   90.00
_cell.angle_gamma   90.00
#
_symmetry.space_group_name_H-M   'P 1'
#
loop_
_entity.id
_entity.type
_entity.pdbx_description
1 polymer ?
#
loop_
_entity_poly.entity_id
_entity_poly.type
_entity_poly.pdbx_seq_one_letter_code
_entity_poly.pdbx_strand_id
1 'polypeptide(L)'
;MNLMIRTICTAVVLAAWASGLALAAEAGLGEPIVPVAVTASSTQTASKAPGNLIDGSGLSETSPSSGVWVHNSNAYREKGVERGTMWSSGAAGGKTETKPTITFDLGKERTVGSFRVWNYNEARWTPLGFKEVEVSSSLDGEKFEPVGTAVFEQAPGDDDYEGQTVSFKQAVQARYIRLHCLTNWQGERSGLAEIRFYPGGAGGVDAIAPGVKPAVKARQREPNIPNPPRPALAGAENVVFPPDSGIIDVTAAPYNAKGDGVADDTKAIQAALNDYPNAGAIIYLPNGTYVISKTLRWPQGRGGGSEYKRTVLQGQSRAGTIIRLKDACPGYTDAAAPKEMVWTGGAPAQRFRNAIRNCTWDTGKGNPGAVGVRFNASNVGCLREVDIRSGDGSGVIGLDMAYTDEIGPCFVKHVGVTGFDTGVATKFGVNSITFEHITLRGQRQVGWHNNGQAITVRGLASENAVTAIRQDQWGGLFTLIDSKLTGTGDASALPGVRLLAGCMFARNVTVTGYASAIQKETKAGSEIVPGPLVGEWVSTRLPGSGPASLGLPVKETPDVPWDDPKDWAVITQFGAKMDGRSDDSDALQQAIDSGKTTVCLPRGSVTIKKPLVLRGKVRRLIGCEASLRFPTPMTGAANIFTVGESTEPVLVVERLTSWFWDNKAGLNFIDNPTRRTLVLKELGDVDDTSDQHPNGRGTLITGPGELFVEDVTGRFHLMPGARAWMRQMNPETNQDRRNTQLEAQWHLINEGGQLWILGIKTEGPGPVIITRGGGRTELLGGLMYSSGGARTQDQPAFIFEDSQGSATITEMNFSNNAYKTLVLLKRQGQTAFELKPR
;
A
#
# COMPACT_ATOMS: atom_id res chain seq x y z
N MET A 1 13.72 -24.12 32.31
CA MET A 1 13.66 -25.08 33.43
C MET A 1 13.21 -24.31 34.67
N ASN A 2 11.94 -24.49 35.08
CA ASN A 2 11.30 -24.15 36.37
C ASN A 2 11.50 -22.73 36.97
N LEU A 3 10.63 -22.08 37.77
CA LEU A 3 9.27 -22.21 38.32
C LEU A 3 9.26 -21.11 39.46
N MET A 4 8.55 -19.97 39.37
CA MET A 4 7.20 -19.69 39.93
C MET A 4 7.19 -19.11 41.37
N ILE A 5 6.07 -18.44 41.77
CA ILE A 5 5.63 -18.05 43.17
C ILE A 5 6.29 -16.75 43.72
N ARG A 6 5.63 -15.62 44.12
CA ARG A 6 4.36 -15.20 44.81
C ARG A 6 4.48 -14.89 46.33
N THR A 7 3.58 -14.02 46.84
CA THR A 7 3.14 -13.75 48.26
C THR A 7 3.57 -12.39 48.87
N ILE A 8 2.85 -11.75 49.83
CA ILE A 8 1.55 -11.02 49.77
C ILE A 8 1.23 -10.22 51.07
N CYS A 9 0.84 -8.92 50.98
CA CYS A 9 0.09 -8.05 51.94
C CYS A 9 0.62 -7.86 53.41
N THR A 10 0.18 -6.92 54.28
CA THR A 10 -1.08 -6.14 54.40
C THR A 10 -0.94 -4.79 55.19
N ALA A 11 -1.93 -3.88 55.00
CA ALA A 11 -2.29 -2.53 55.54
C ALA A 11 -2.08 -2.18 57.06
N VAL A 12 -2.32 -0.94 57.61
CA VAL A 12 -3.57 -0.11 57.66
C VAL A 12 -3.34 1.40 58.04
N VAL A 13 -3.88 2.34 57.23
CA VAL A 13 -4.81 3.52 57.47
C VAL A 13 -4.62 4.42 58.74
N LEU A 14 -4.75 5.77 58.80
CA LEU A 14 -5.67 6.83 58.30
C LEU A 14 -4.92 8.16 58.00
N ALA A 15 -5.47 9.26 57.45
CA ALA A 15 -6.53 9.56 56.45
C ALA A 15 -6.79 11.09 56.43
N ALA A 16 -6.88 11.76 55.27
CA ALA A 16 -7.69 12.98 55.04
C ALA A 16 -7.68 13.46 53.56
N TRP A 17 -8.88 13.75 53.03
CA TRP A 17 -9.21 14.39 51.73
C TRP A 17 -8.85 13.66 50.42
N ALA A 18 -9.89 13.36 49.64
CA ALA A 18 -9.85 12.48 48.47
C ALA A 18 -9.83 13.23 47.13
N SER A 19 -9.08 12.68 46.19
CA SER A 19 -9.17 12.92 44.75
C SER A 19 -10.37 12.16 44.14
N GLY A 20 -10.85 12.59 42.96
CA GLY A 20 -11.92 11.85 42.27
C GLY A 20 -12.67 12.58 41.15
N LEU A 21 -11.98 13.19 40.18
CA LEU A 21 -12.62 13.45 38.88
C LEU A 21 -12.58 12.14 38.08
N ALA A 22 -13.73 11.46 38.01
CA ALA A 22 -13.88 10.22 37.24
C ALA A 22 -13.74 10.51 35.74
N LEU A 23 -13.03 9.62 35.02
CA LEU A 23 -12.97 9.66 33.55
C LEU A 23 -14.34 9.30 32.96
N ALA A 24 -14.67 9.91 31.82
CA ALA A 24 -15.92 9.65 31.12
C ALA A 24 -15.95 8.25 30.48
N ALA A 25 -16.74 7.35 31.05
CA ALA A 25 -17.27 6.18 30.35
C ALA A 25 -18.43 6.59 29.41
N GLU A 26 -19.00 5.64 28.66
CA GLU A 26 -20.19 5.81 27.79
C GLU A 26 -21.36 6.48 28.55
N ALA A 27 -21.46 7.81 28.45
CA ALA A 27 -22.33 8.61 29.31
C ALA A 27 -23.81 8.49 28.88
N GLY A 28 -24.52 7.50 29.43
CA GLY A 28 -25.99 7.46 29.39
C GLY A 28 -26.68 6.11 29.59
N LEU A 29 -25.99 4.98 29.40
CA LEU A 29 -26.63 3.65 29.35
C LEU A 29 -26.68 2.92 30.70
N GLY A 30 -25.69 3.11 31.57
CA GLY A 30 -25.54 2.37 32.83
C GLY A 30 -24.88 0.99 32.65
N GLU A 31 -24.78 0.21 33.73
CA GLU A 31 -24.14 -1.11 33.72
C GLU A 31 -24.89 -2.12 32.83
N PRO A 32 -24.19 -2.97 32.04
CA PRO A 32 -24.82 -3.96 31.18
C PRO A 32 -25.50 -5.08 31.97
N ILE A 33 -26.76 -5.32 31.63
CA ILE A 33 -27.56 -6.47 32.05
C ILE A 33 -27.30 -7.60 31.05
N VAL A 34 -26.48 -8.57 31.46
CA VAL A 34 -26.34 -9.86 30.77
C VAL A 34 -27.52 -10.76 31.16
N PRO A 35 -28.25 -11.37 30.21
CA PRO A 35 -29.27 -12.37 30.52
C PRO A 35 -28.66 -13.59 31.22
N VAL A 36 -29.41 -14.24 32.11
CA VAL A 36 -28.98 -15.48 32.79
C VAL A 36 -29.32 -16.75 32.01
N ALA A 37 -30.27 -16.65 31.07
CA ALA A 37 -30.64 -17.72 30.16
C ALA A 37 -31.20 -17.16 28.84
N VAL A 38 -31.15 -17.97 27.79
CA VAL A 38 -31.69 -17.63 26.47
C VAL A 38 -32.20 -18.88 25.77
N THR A 39 -33.36 -18.77 25.14
CA THR A 39 -33.99 -19.84 24.34
C THR A 39 -34.33 -19.31 22.95
N ALA A 40 -34.28 -20.18 21.94
CA ALA A 40 -34.65 -19.85 20.57
C ALA A 40 -35.62 -20.90 20.00
N SER A 41 -36.49 -20.50 19.08
CA SER A 41 -37.51 -21.37 18.47
C SER A 41 -36.91 -22.55 17.69
N SER A 42 -35.70 -22.39 17.15
CA SER A 42 -34.87 -23.49 16.65
C SER A 42 -33.38 -23.15 16.77
N THR A 43 -32.51 -24.11 16.42
CA THR A 43 -31.05 -23.98 16.48
C THR A 43 -30.42 -24.89 15.42
N GLN A 44 -29.43 -24.38 14.67
CA GLN A 44 -28.84 -25.09 13.53
C GLN A 44 -28.05 -26.34 13.94
N THR A 45 -27.20 -26.19 14.96
CA THR A 45 -26.24 -27.18 15.44
C THR A 45 -25.93 -26.89 16.90
N ALA A 46 -25.36 -27.85 17.63
CA ALA A 46 -24.87 -27.62 18.99
C ALA A 46 -23.77 -26.51 19.05
N SER A 47 -23.00 -26.31 17.97
CA SER A 47 -22.03 -25.21 17.87
C SER A 47 -22.68 -23.83 17.75
N LYS A 48 -23.89 -23.75 17.16
CA LYS A 48 -24.65 -22.50 16.93
C LYS A 48 -25.74 -22.30 17.98
N ALA A 49 -25.49 -22.70 19.22
CA ALA A 49 -26.45 -22.67 20.33
C ALA A 49 -26.81 -21.23 20.75
N PRO A 50 -28.04 -20.98 21.26
CA PRO A 50 -28.46 -19.64 21.64
C PRO A 50 -27.64 -19.04 22.80
N GLY A 51 -26.99 -19.89 23.62
CA GLY A 51 -26.09 -19.45 24.68
C GLY A 51 -24.94 -18.56 24.22
N ASN A 52 -24.49 -18.75 22.96
CA ASN A 52 -23.46 -17.92 22.33
C ASN A 52 -23.84 -16.41 22.31
N LEU A 53 -25.14 -16.09 22.38
CA LEU A 53 -25.65 -14.71 22.36
C LEU A 53 -25.38 -13.93 23.66
N ILE A 54 -25.02 -14.62 24.73
CA ILE A 54 -24.90 -14.07 26.09
C ILE A 54 -23.62 -14.47 26.83
N ASP A 55 -22.81 -15.38 26.28
CA ASP A 55 -21.63 -15.94 26.96
C ASP A 55 -20.34 -15.16 26.72
N GLY A 56 -20.34 -14.18 25.80
CA GLY A 56 -19.16 -13.39 25.47
C GLY A 56 -18.11 -14.15 24.65
N SER A 57 -18.41 -15.35 24.15
CA SER A 57 -17.44 -16.20 23.42
C SER A 57 -16.90 -15.55 22.14
N GLY A 58 -17.64 -14.62 21.55
CA GLY A 58 -17.21 -13.82 20.42
C GLY A 58 -16.64 -12.43 20.76
N LEU A 59 -16.78 -11.97 22.01
CA LEU A 59 -16.45 -10.61 22.40
C LEU A 59 -14.98 -10.41 22.81
N SER A 60 -14.44 -9.25 22.44
CA SER A 60 -13.19 -8.70 22.99
C SER A 60 -13.29 -7.18 23.13
N GLU A 61 -12.40 -6.59 23.92
CA GLU A 61 -12.24 -5.12 23.94
C GLU A 61 -11.24 -4.68 22.86
N THR A 62 -11.49 -3.53 22.22
CA THR A 62 -10.56 -2.94 21.23
C THR A 62 -9.17 -2.64 21.81
N SER A 63 -9.09 -2.37 23.12
CA SER A 63 -7.88 -2.47 23.93
C SER A 63 -8.28 -2.73 25.40
N PRO A 64 -7.44 -3.34 26.25
CA PRO A 64 -7.80 -3.62 27.64
C PRO A 64 -8.28 -2.38 28.40
N SER A 65 -9.44 -2.47 29.07
CA SER A 65 -10.08 -1.35 29.80
C SER A 65 -10.52 -0.16 28.93
N SER A 66 -10.73 -0.36 27.63
CA SER A 66 -11.36 0.61 26.72
C SER A 66 -12.86 0.79 26.98
N GLY A 67 -13.54 -0.24 27.49
CA GLY A 67 -15.00 -0.30 27.54
C GLY A 67 -15.69 -0.46 26.17
N VAL A 68 -14.94 -0.45 25.06
CA VAL A 68 -15.46 -0.61 23.69
C VAL A 68 -15.33 -2.07 23.29
N TRP A 69 -16.46 -2.77 23.30
CA TRP A 69 -16.57 -4.18 22.98
C TRP A 69 -16.86 -4.42 21.49
N VAL A 70 -16.11 -5.33 20.89
CA VAL A 70 -16.25 -5.79 19.51
C VAL A 70 -16.48 -7.29 19.46
N HIS A 71 -17.16 -7.77 18.42
CA HIS A 71 -17.43 -9.17 18.19
C HIS A 71 -16.65 -9.71 16.98
N ASN A 72 -16.01 -10.86 17.13
CA ASN A 72 -15.25 -11.49 16.05
C ASN A 72 -16.15 -11.95 14.87
N SER A 73 -15.54 -12.23 13.73
CA SER A 73 -16.18 -12.74 12.50
C SER A 73 -16.02 -14.25 12.30
N ASN A 74 -15.19 -14.87 13.15
CA ASN A 74 -14.73 -16.23 12.98
C ASN A 74 -15.74 -17.26 13.51
N ALA A 75 -16.12 -18.23 12.67
CA ALA A 75 -16.63 -19.51 13.15
C ALA A 75 -15.48 -20.30 13.80
N TYR A 76 -15.21 -20.02 15.08
CA TYR A 76 -14.04 -20.49 15.80
C TYR A 76 -13.87 -22.02 15.72
N ARG A 77 -12.69 -22.47 15.27
CA ARG A 77 -12.33 -23.89 15.19
C ARG A 77 -11.14 -24.20 16.07
N GLU A 78 -11.39 -24.84 17.20
CA GLU A 78 -10.32 -25.36 18.05
C GLU A 78 -10.00 -26.80 17.64
N LYS A 79 -8.74 -27.08 17.27
CA LYS A 79 -8.27 -28.45 16.96
C LYS A 79 -9.13 -29.21 15.94
N GLY A 80 -9.74 -28.48 15.00
CA GLY A 80 -10.62 -29.04 13.96
C GLY A 80 -12.09 -29.17 14.34
N VAL A 81 -12.48 -28.87 15.58
CA VAL A 81 -13.88 -28.86 16.04
C VAL A 81 -14.42 -27.44 16.06
N GLU A 82 -15.60 -27.24 15.48
CA GLU A 82 -16.31 -25.96 15.48
C GLU A 82 -16.90 -25.67 16.87
N ARG A 83 -16.48 -24.56 17.49
CA ARG A 83 -17.26 -23.88 18.54
C ARG A 83 -17.81 -22.61 17.90
N GLY A 84 -19.13 -22.45 17.81
CA GLY A 84 -19.68 -21.19 17.32
C GLY A 84 -19.56 -20.11 18.39
N THR A 85 -19.29 -18.88 17.95
CA THR A 85 -19.38 -17.64 18.75
C THR A 85 -20.69 -16.90 18.49
N MET A 86 -21.62 -17.52 17.75
CA MET A 86 -22.85 -16.90 17.24
C MET A 86 -23.94 -17.97 17.16
N TRP A 87 -25.20 -17.56 17.26
CA TRP A 87 -26.35 -18.45 17.08
C TRP A 87 -26.96 -18.31 15.68
N SER A 88 -27.50 -19.41 15.15
CA SER A 88 -28.30 -19.42 13.92
C SER A 88 -29.43 -20.44 14.03
N SER A 89 -30.58 -20.10 13.46
CA SER A 89 -31.77 -20.94 13.42
C SER A 89 -31.55 -22.25 12.66
N GLY A 90 -32.28 -23.28 13.07
CA GLY A 90 -32.25 -24.61 12.47
C GLY A 90 -33.46 -24.87 11.59
N ALA A 91 -33.90 -26.13 11.59
CA ALA A 91 -35.15 -26.52 10.97
C ALA A 91 -36.28 -26.57 12.02
N ALA A 92 -37.41 -25.95 11.70
CA ALA A 92 -38.66 -26.04 12.45
C ALA A 92 -39.72 -26.68 11.53
N GLY A 93 -40.42 -27.72 12.01
CA GLY A 93 -41.41 -28.43 11.20
C GLY A 93 -40.88 -29.04 9.89
N GLY A 94 -39.59 -29.36 9.82
CA GLY A 94 -38.94 -29.93 8.63
C GLY A 94 -38.49 -28.93 7.56
N LYS A 95 -38.55 -27.62 7.82
CA LYS A 95 -38.03 -26.56 6.93
C LYS A 95 -37.11 -25.62 7.69
N THR A 96 -36.14 -24.99 7.02
CA THR A 96 -35.26 -23.99 7.65
C THR A 96 -36.06 -22.75 8.07
N GLU A 97 -35.78 -22.25 9.27
CA GLU A 97 -36.55 -21.16 9.87
C GLU A 97 -35.90 -19.80 9.59
N THR A 98 -36.51 -18.97 8.73
CA THR A 98 -36.06 -17.58 8.45
C THR A 98 -36.70 -16.52 9.34
N LYS A 99 -37.64 -16.91 10.20
CA LYS A 99 -38.35 -16.00 11.12
C LYS A 99 -38.34 -16.49 12.58
N PRO A 100 -37.16 -16.82 13.13
CA PRO A 100 -37.06 -17.36 14.48
C PRO A 100 -37.42 -16.34 15.55
N THR A 101 -37.79 -16.87 16.71
CA THR A 101 -38.01 -16.11 17.95
C THR A 101 -36.93 -16.47 18.96
N ILE A 102 -36.36 -15.47 19.64
CA ILE A 102 -35.38 -15.62 20.72
C ILE A 102 -35.93 -14.96 21.97
N THR A 103 -35.91 -15.65 23.12
CA THR A 103 -36.33 -15.12 24.42
C THR A 103 -35.16 -15.15 25.41
N PHE A 104 -34.88 -14.02 26.04
CA PHE A 104 -33.81 -13.81 27.01
C PHE A 104 -34.42 -13.64 28.41
N ASP A 105 -33.96 -14.41 29.41
CA ASP A 105 -34.33 -14.24 30.83
C ASP A 105 -33.26 -13.39 31.53
N LEU A 106 -33.64 -12.27 32.12
CA LEU A 106 -32.78 -11.35 32.88
C LEU A 106 -32.59 -11.78 34.35
N GLY A 107 -33.14 -12.95 34.71
CA GLY A 107 -33.02 -13.65 36.00
C GLY A 107 -33.92 -13.11 37.11
N LYS A 108 -34.35 -11.85 36.99
CA LYS A 108 -35.36 -11.19 37.81
C LYS A 108 -35.92 -10.00 37.05
N GLU A 109 -36.96 -9.37 37.59
CA GLU A 109 -37.47 -8.10 37.07
C GLU A 109 -36.37 -7.01 37.06
N ARG A 110 -36.23 -6.35 35.92
CA ARG A 110 -35.30 -5.23 35.66
C ARG A 110 -36.03 -4.12 34.92
N THR A 111 -35.58 -2.88 35.13
CA THR A 111 -35.83 -1.79 34.17
C THR A 111 -34.90 -1.96 32.97
N VAL A 112 -35.45 -1.93 31.76
CA VAL A 112 -34.70 -2.01 30.50
C VAL A 112 -35.08 -0.82 29.62
N GLY A 113 -34.11 0.03 29.29
CA GLY A 113 -34.28 1.19 28.41
C GLY A 113 -33.67 1.02 27.02
N SER A 114 -32.70 0.11 26.85
CA SER A 114 -32.05 -0.15 25.56
C SER A 114 -31.34 -1.51 25.53
N PHE A 115 -30.85 -1.91 24.36
CA PHE A 115 -29.92 -3.03 24.20
C PHE A 115 -28.87 -2.72 23.13
N ARG A 116 -27.65 -3.25 23.30
CA ARG A 116 -26.61 -3.31 22.26
C ARG A 116 -26.60 -4.70 21.66
N VAL A 117 -26.69 -4.80 20.34
CA VAL A 117 -26.77 -6.05 19.60
C VAL A 117 -25.68 -6.13 18.54
N TRP A 118 -24.97 -7.25 18.54
CA TRP A 118 -24.09 -7.67 17.47
C TRP A 118 -24.89 -8.63 16.60
N ASN A 119 -25.23 -8.20 15.38
CA ASN A 119 -25.90 -9.02 14.39
C ASN A 119 -24.98 -10.15 13.88
N TYR A 120 -25.51 -11.14 13.15
CA TYR A 120 -24.75 -12.33 12.72
C TYR A 120 -23.50 -11.98 11.90
N ASN A 121 -22.32 -12.10 12.52
CA ASN A 121 -21.07 -11.57 11.98
C ASN A 121 -20.20 -12.62 11.29
N GLU A 122 -20.70 -13.84 11.04
CA GLU A 122 -19.87 -14.89 10.45
C GLU A 122 -19.41 -14.48 9.05
N ALA A 123 -18.09 -14.48 8.85
CA ALA A 123 -17.47 -14.07 7.59
C ALA A 123 -18.11 -14.80 6.39
N ARG A 124 -18.57 -14.02 5.39
CA ARG A 124 -19.32 -14.46 4.18
C ARG A 124 -20.78 -14.89 4.41
N TRP A 125 -21.26 -14.98 5.64
CA TRP A 125 -22.63 -15.39 5.99
C TRP A 125 -23.45 -14.30 6.71
N THR A 126 -22.92 -13.07 6.83
CA THR A 126 -23.63 -11.95 7.45
C THR A 126 -25.00 -11.58 6.86
N PRO A 127 -25.38 -11.93 5.61
CA PRO A 127 -26.77 -11.78 5.17
C PRO A 127 -27.78 -12.58 6.00
N LEU A 128 -27.36 -13.65 6.70
CA LEU A 128 -28.22 -14.38 7.64
C LEU A 128 -28.59 -13.53 8.88
N GLY A 129 -27.97 -12.37 9.09
CA GLY A 129 -28.32 -11.45 10.16
C GLY A 129 -29.80 -11.03 10.11
N PHE A 130 -30.37 -10.81 11.30
CA PHE A 130 -31.71 -10.24 11.44
C PHE A 130 -31.76 -8.86 10.76
N LYS A 131 -32.92 -8.47 10.23
CA LYS A 131 -33.13 -7.17 9.60
C LYS A 131 -34.27 -6.41 10.25
N GLU A 132 -35.51 -6.83 10.05
CA GLU A 132 -36.66 -6.25 10.75
C GLU A 132 -37.00 -7.14 11.95
N VAL A 133 -37.09 -6.56 13.15
CA VAL A 133 -37.21 -7.30 14.40
C VAL A 133 -38.31 -6.71 15.26
N GLU A 134 -39.24 -7.55 15.71
CA GLU A 134 -40.22 -7.20 16.74
C GLU A 134 -39.64 -7.49 18.13
N VAL A 135 -39.78 -6.52 19.04
CA VAL A 135 -39.31 -6.58 20.43
C VAL A 135 -40.52 -6.61 21.35
N SER A 136 -40.56 -7.55 22.28
CA SER A 136 -41.60 -7.67 23.30
C SER A 136 -41.00 -7.99 24.68
N SER A 137 -41.73 -7.65 25.75
CA SER A 137 -41.30 -7.82 27.14
C SER A 137 -42.33 -8.58 27.97
N SER A 138 -41.88 -9.32 28.98
CA SER A 138 -42.73 -10.06 29.91
C SER A 138 -42.15 -10.09 31.32
N LEU A 139 -43.01 -10.24 32.33
CA LEU A 139 -42.61 -10.49 33.73
C LEU A 139 -42.68 -11.99 34.10
N ASP A 140 -43.63 -12.72 33.51
CA ASP A 140 -43.93 -14.13 33.81
C ASP A 140 -43.29 -15.12 32.84
N GLY A 141 -42.94 -14.69 31.63
CA GLY A 141 -42.41 -15.55 30.57
C GLY A 141 -43.49 -16.25 29.74
N GLU A 142 -44.77 -15.97 30.02
CA GLU A 142 -45.93 -16.51 29.31
C GLU A 142 -46.60 -15.42 28.46
N LYS A 143 -46.93 -14.27 29.07
CA LYS A 143 -47.59 -13.14 28.42
C LYS A 143 -46.57 -12.08 28.01
N PHE A 144 -46.42 -11.87 26.70
CA PHE A 144 -45.50 -10.88 26.13
C PHE A 144 -46.26 -9.67 25.60
N GLU A 145 -45.91 -8.49 26.11
CA GLU A 145 -46.43 -7.20 25.65
C GLU A 145 -45.45 -6.58 24.62
N PRO A 146 -45.92 -6.04 23.48
CA PRO A 146 -45.04 -5.40 22.49
C PRO A 146 -44.34 -4.15 23.02
N VAL A 147 -43.04 -4.03 22.79
CA VAL A 147 -42.22 -2.84 23.08
C VAL A 147 -42.04 -1.98 21.81
N GLY A 148 -41.88 -2.62 20.65
CA GLY A 148 -41.79 -1.95 19.36
C GLY A 148 -41.07 -2.78 18.31
N THR A 149 -40.77 -2.18 17.16
CA THR A 149 -39.99 -2.79 16.07
C THR A 149 -38.68 -2.06 15.85
N ALA A 150 -37.61 -2.79 15.58
CA ALA A 150 -36.28 -2.26 15.27
C ALA A 150 -35.79 -2.76 13.91
N VAL A 151 -34.85 -2.01 13.31
CA VAL A 151 -34.07 -2.47 12.16
C VAL A 151 -32.63 -2.73 12.62
N PHE A 152 -32.09 -3.89 12.31
CA PHE A 152 -30.71 -4.27 12.58
C PHE A 152 -29.89 -4.15 11.30
N GLU A 153 -28.79 -3.40 11.35
CA GLU A 153 -27.78 -3.32 10.29
C GLU A 153 -27.16 -4.69 10.02
N GLN A 154 -26.82 -4.96 8.76
CA GLN A 154 -26.09 -6.17 8.41
C GLN A 154 -24.69 -6.10 9.02
N ALA A 155 -24.25 -7.16 9.71
CA ALA A 155 -22.91 -7.20 10.26
C ALA A 155 -21.84 -7.14 9.14
N PRO A 156 -20.67 -6.51 9.38
CA PRO A 156 -19.66 -6.31 8.35
C PRO A 156 -18.98 -7.61 7.92
N GLY A 157 -18.82 -8.57 8.85
CA GLY A 157 -18.06 -9.81 8.63
C GLY A 157 -16.59 -9.69 9.00
N ASP A 158 -16.24 -8.69 9.83
CA ASP A 158 -14.89 -8.33 10.27
C ASP A 158 -14.74 -8.54 11.80
N ASP A 159 -13.51 -8.73 12.29
CA ASP A 159 -13.24 -9.11 13.69
C ASP A 159 -13.42 -7.96 14.72
N ASP A 160 -13.62 -6.72 14.27
CA ASP A 160 -13.75 -5.50 15.08
C ASP A 160 -15.18 -4.91 15.07
N TYR A 161 -16.20 -5.74 14.81
CA TYR A 161 -17.59 -5.30 14.75
C TYR A 161 -18.12 -4.80 16.10
N GLU A 162 -18.33 -3.49 16.24
CA GLU A 162 -18.80 -2.83 17.48
C GLU A 162 -20.29 -3.07 17.84
N GLY A 163 -21.09 -3.67 16.95
CA GLY A 163 -22.53 -3.83 17.15
C GLY A 163 -23.30 -2.50 17.07
N GLN A 164 -24.62 -2.55 17.24
CA GLN A 164 -25.50 -1.36 17.25
C GLN A 164 -26.30 -1.27 18.56
N THR A 165 -26.61 -0.05 19.00
CA THR A 165 -27.50 0.19 20.15
C THR A 165 -28.93 0.51 19.68
N VAL A 166 -29.91 -0.14 20.28
CA VAL A 166 -31.35 0.03 20.04
C VAL A 166 -32.00 0.51 21.34
N SER A 167 -32.54 1.72 21.34
CA SER A 167 -33.22 2.32 22.49
C SER A 167 -34.74 2.14 22.40
N PHE A 168 -35.39 1.93 23.55
CA PHE A 168 -36.84 1.90 23.64
C PHE A 168 -37.40 3.31 23.77
N LYS A 169 -38.61 3.56 23.24
CA LYS A 169 -39.30 4.85 23.40
C LYS A 169 -39.61 5.18 24.87
N GLN A 170 -39.82 4.14 25.68
CA GLN A 170 -39.99 4.19 27.11
C GLN A 170 -39.34 2.95 27.72
N ALA A 171 -38.66 3.09 28.85
CA ALA A 171 -38.11 1.94 29.55
C ALA A 171 -39.22 1.03 30.10
N VAL A 172 -39.02 -0.28 30.03
CA VAL A 172 -39.99 -1.29 30.44
C VAL A 172 -39.51 -2.06 31.67
N GLN A 173 -40.44 -2.46 32.53
CA GLN A 173 -40.19 -3.48 33.54
C GLN A 173 -40.30 -4.85 32.88
N ALA A 174 -39.19 -5.60 32.84
CA ALA A 174 -39.11 -6.89 32.20
C ALA A 174 -38.28 -7.86 33.02
N ARG A 175 -38.73 -9.11 33.13
CA ARG A 175 -37.85 -10.24 33.41
C ARG A 175 -37.41 -10.89 32.10
N TYR A 176 -38.27 -10.94 31.09
CA TYR A 176 -37.98 -11.53 29.80
C TYR A 176 -38.07 -10.49 28.69
N ILE A 177 -37.10 -10.51 27.78
CA ILE A 177 -37.19 -9.79 26.50
C ILE A 177 -37.20 -10.81 25.37
N ARG A 178 -38.06 -10.61 24.37
CA ARG A 178 -38.18 -11.48 23.20
C ARG A 178 -37.96 -10.69 21.93
N LEU A 179 -37.09 -11.21 21.06
CA LEU A 179 -36.86 -10.75 19.70
C LEU A 179 -37.50 -11.73 18.72
N HIS A 180 -38.33 -11.25 17.81
CA HIS A 180 -38.95 -12.02 16.74
C HIS A 180 -38.48 -11.47 15.39
N CYS A 181 -37.79 -12.31 14.61
CA CYS A 181 -37.26 -11.94 13.30
C CYS A 181 -38.38 -11.86 12.26
N LEU A 182 -38.71 -10.67 11.80
CA LEU A 182 -39.70 -10.45 10.75
C LEU A 182 -39.09 -10.64 9.36
N THR A 183 -37.84 -10.20 9.16
CA THR A 183 -37.02 -10.46 7.97
C THR A 183 -35.53 -10.54 8.33
N ASN A 184 -34.75 -11.29 7.54
CA ASN A 184 -33.28 -11.25 7.53
C ASN A 184 -32.76 -10.39 6.35
N TRP A 185 -31.45 -10.23 6.22
CA TRP A 185 -30.87 -9.50 5.08
C TRP A 185 -30.96 -10.30 3.78
N GLN A 186 -30.46 -11.53 3.75
CA GLN A 186 -30.68 -12.56 2.70
C GLN A 186 -30.42 -13.98 3.23
N GLY A 187 -31.08 -15.00 2.68
CA GLY A 187 -30.73 -16.42 2.90
C GLY A 187 -31.79 -17.24 3.65
N GLU A 188 -31.57 -18.54 3.75
CA GLU A 188 -32.57 -19.54 4.15
C GLU A 188 -32.70 -19.76 5.68
N ARG A 189 -31.93 -19.03 6.48
CA ARG A 189 -31.90 -19.07 7.95
C ARG A 189 -31.69 -17.66 8.51
N SER A 190 -31.79 -17.50 9.82
CA SER A 190 -31.47 -16.24 10.49
C SER A 190 -30.59 -16.47 11.70
N GLY A 191 -29.71 -15.52 12.01
CA GLY A 191 -28.79 -15.60 13.13
C GLY A 191 -28.54 -14.27 13.81
N LEU A 192 -27.82 -14.34 14.93
CA LEU A 192 -27.37 -13.23 15.77
C LEU A 192 -26.03 -13.61 16.41
N ALA A 193 -25.20 -12.63 16.75
CA ALA A 193 -23.89 -12.88 17.36
C ALA A 193 -23.94 -12.74 18.88
N GLU A 194 -24.31 -11.56 19.41
CA GLU A 194 -24.33 -11.29 20.86
C GLU A 194 -25.32 -10.16 21.20
N ILE A 195 -25.83 -10.10 22.44
CA ILE A 195 -26.67 -8.99 22.93
C ILE A 195 -26.40 -8.63 24.40
N ARG A 196 -26.49 -7.33 24.74
CA ARG A 196 -26.42 -6.80 26.11
C ARG A 196 -27.57 -5.82 26.34
N PHE A 197 -28.28 -5.93 27.46
CA PHE A 197 -29.38 -5.02 27.81
C PHE A 197 -28.90 -3.93 28.78
N TYR A 198 -29.59 -2.78 28.83
CA TYR A 198 -29.17 -1.64 29.66
C TYR A 198 -30.39 -0.94 30.29
N PRO A 199 -30.26 -0.39 31.52
CA PRO A 199 -31.35 0.32 32.19
C PRO A 199 -31.56 1.75 31.65
N GLY A 200 -30.53 2.40 31.11
CA GLY A 200 -30.58 3.77 30.57
C GLY A 200 -31.03 3.83 29.11
N GLY A 201 -31.70 4.94 28.72
CA GLY A 201 -32.13 5.13 27.33
C GLY A 201 -33.40 5.95 27.06
N ALA A 202 -33.92 6.77 27.99
CA ALA A 202 -35.03 7.69 27.69
C ALA A 202 -34.52 8.98 27.00
N GLY A 203 -34.13 8.87 25.73
CA GLY A 203 -33.67 9.97 24.88
C GLY A 203 -33.93 9.63 23.41
N GLY A 204 -34.92 10.28 22.81
CA GLY A 204 -35.59 9.77 21.62
C GLY A 204 -34.79 9.81 20.32
N VAL A 205 -35.15 8.88 19.43
CA VAL A 205 -35.10 9.08 17.98
C VAL A 205 -36.51 8.87 17.42
N ASP A 206 -36.89 9.70 16.45
CA ASP A 206 -38.26 9.71 15.92
C ASP A 206 -38.66 8.41 15.22
N ALA A 207 -39.96 8.16 15.19
CA ALA A 207 -40.51 7.02 14.48
C ALA A 207 -40.43 7.24 12.96
N ILE A 208 -39.61 6.44 12.27
CA ILE A 208 -39.75 6.28 10.81
C ILE A 208 -40.75 5.16 10.54
N ALA A 209 -42.01 5.56 10.39
CA ALA A 209 -43.07 4.74 9.80
C ALA A 209 -42.89 4.62 8.27
N PRO A 210 -43.52 3.65 7.58
CA PRO A 210 -43.01 3.14 6.31
C PRO A 210 -43.36 4.03 5.10
N GLY A 211 -42.38 4.25 4.22
CA GLY A 211 -42.56 5.06 3.01
C GLY A 211 -41.73 4.57 1.80
N VAL A 212 -42.40 3.85 0.91
CA VAL A 212 -42.07 3.67 -0.54
C VAL A 212 -40.65 3.21 -0.90
N LYS A 213 -40.52 1.97 -1.39
CA LYS A 213 -39.33 1.51 -2.13
C LYS A 213 -39.11 2.38 -3.39
N PRO A 214 -37.92 2.97 -3.59
CA PRO A 214 -37.45 3.22 -4.95
C PRO A 214 -37.32 1.85 -5.63
N ALA A 215 -37.90 1.70 -6.83
CA ALA A 215 -37.67 0.49 -7.62
C ALA A 215 -36.18 0.40 -7.96
N VAL A 216 -35.53 -0.72 -7.65
CA VAL A 216 -34.16 -1.00 -8.09
C VAL A 216 -34.19 -1.23 -9.60
N LYS A 217 -34.14 -0.14 -10.37
CA LYS A 217 -33.59 -0.19 -11.72
C LYS A 217 -32.11 -0.54 -11.58
N ALA A 218 -31.60 -1.36 -12.50
CA ALA A 218 -30.16 -1.64 -12.58
C ALA A 218 -29.39 -0.31 -12.57
N ARG A 219 -28.30 -0.21 -11.79
CA ARG A 219 -27.48 1.00 -11.68
C ARG A 219 -27.10 1.48 -13.09
N GLN A 220 -27.79 2.50 -13.59
CA GLN A 220 -27.19 3.38 -14.57
C GLN A 220 -26.00 4.03 -13.87
N ARG A 221 -24.88 4.15 -14.59
CA ARG A 221 -23.76 4.95 -14.10
C ARG A 221 -24.26 6.39 -14.05
N GLU A 222 -24.51 6.91 -12.85
CA GLU A 222 -24.70 8.35 -12.71
C GLU A 222 -23.41 9.04 -13.16
N PRO A 223 -23.50 10.14 -13.92
CA PRO A 223 -22.33 10.90 -14.28
C PRO A 223 -21.69 11.44 -13.00
N ASN A 224 -20.36 11.33 -12.91
CA ASN A 224 -19.60 11.91 -11.83
C ASN A 224 -19.82 13.43 -11.87
N ILE A 225 -20.64 13.98 -10.97
CA ILE A 225 -20.87 15.43 -10.89
C ILE A 225 -19.61 16.03 -10.28
N PRO A 226 -18.80 16.79 -11.03
CA PRO A 226 -17.61 17.38 -10.46
C PRO A 226 -18.03 18.51 -9.54
N ASN A 227 -17.64 18.43 -8.25
CA ASN A 227 -17.44 19.64 -7.48
C ASN A 227 -16.45 20.53 -8.27
N PRO A 228 -16.68 21.84 -8.40
CA PRO A 228 -15.71 22.70 -9.07
C PRO A 228 -14.38 22.59 -8.32
N PRO A 229 -13.26 22.29 -9.01
CA PRO A 229 -11.98 22.12 -8.34
C PRO A 229 -11.65 23.40 -7.58
N ARG A 230 -11.33 23.26 -6.29
CA ARG A 230 -10.86 24.39 -5.49
C ARG A 230 -9.62 24.96 -6.20
N PRO A 231 -9.56 26.30 -6.40
CA PRO A 231 -8.52 26.90 -7.23
C PRO A 231 -7.14 26.51 -6.73
N ALA A 232 -6.24 26.20 -7.66
CA ALA A 232 -4.86 25.89 -7.33
C ALA A 232 -4.23 27.06 -6.56
N LEU A 233 -3.39 26.75 -5.57
CA LEU A 233 -2.49 27.76 -5.00
C LEU A 233 -1.59 28.26 -6.13
N ALA A 234 -1.42 29.58 -6.26
CA ALA A 234 -0.68 30.17 -7.37
C ALA A 234 0.78 29.65 -7.40
N GLY A 235 1.16 28.98 -8.49
CA GLY A 235 2.47 28.36 -8.65
C GLY A 235 2.62 26.96 -8.05
N ALA A 236 1.59 26.39 -7.43
CA ALA A 236 1.58 25.00 -7.01
C ALA A 236 1.21 24.05 -8.15
N GLU A 237 1.53 22.77 -7.95
CA GLU A 237 0.99 21.66 -8.75
C GLU A 237 -0.56 21.69 -8.77
N ASN A 238 -1.17 21.22 -9.85
CA ASN A 238 -2.61 21.13 -9.98
C ASN A 238 -3.01 19.80 -10.65
N VAL A 239 -2.82 18.68 -9.94
CA VAL A 239 -3.27 17.37 -10.40
C VAL A 239 -4.78 17.29 -10.31
N VAL A 240 -5.45 17.50 -11.43
CA VAL A 240 -6.89 17.35 -11.61
C VAL A 240 -7.17 16.37 -12.75
N PHE A 241 -8.30 15.67 -12.70
CA PHE A 241 -8.65 14.61 -13.67
C PHE A 241 -9.99 14.91 -14.36
N PRO A 242 -10.25 14.36 -15.58
CA PRO A 242 -11.55 14.46 -16.22
C PRO A 242 -12.65 13.81 -15.38
N PRO A 243 -13.92 14.28 -15.40
CA PRO A 243 -14.97 13.73 -14.55
C PRO A 243 -15.22 12.22 -14.76
N ASP A 244 -15.11 11.71 -15.99
CA ASP A 244 -15.33 10.31 -16.35
C ASP A 244 -14.11 9.38 -16.12
N SER A 245 -13.04 9.89 -15.50
CA SER A 245 -11.80 9.16 -15.19
C SER A 245 -11.94 8.02 -14.15
N GLY A 246 -13.00 8.03 -13.33
CA GLY A 246 -13.24 7.01 -12.30
C GLY A 246 -12.43 7.17 -11.00
N ILE A 247 -11.89 8.38 -10.77
CA ILE A 247 -11.25 8.85 -9.53
C ILE A 247 -12.28 9.01 -8.41
N ILE A 248 -11.87 8.77 -7.15
CA ILE A 248 -12.74 8.82 -5.97
C ILE A 248 -12.43 10.08 -5.14
N ASP A 249 -13.18 11.16 -5.35
CA ASP A 249 -13.04 12.40 -4.56
C ASP A 249 -13.66 12.22 -3.16
N VAL A 250 -12.86 12.38 -2.10
CA VAL A 250 -13.34 12.24 -0.71
C VAL A 250 -14.28 13.35 -0.26
N THR A 251 -14.30 14.50 -0.96
CA THR A 251 -15.18 15.64 -0.65
C THR A 251 -16.57 15.50 -1.29
N ALA A 252 -16.69 14.65 -2.30
CA ALA A 252 -17.96 14.30 -2.93
C ALA A 252 -18.77 13.31 -2.07
N ALA A 253 -20.06 13.16 -2.38
CA ALA A 253 -20.87 12.11 -1.80
C ALA A 253 -20.37 10.72 -2.28
N PRO A 254 -20.38 9.67 -1.43
CA PRO A 254 -20.97 9.63 -0.08
C PRO A 254 -20.05 10.10 1.06
N TYR A 255 -18.76 10.34 0.80
CA TYR A 255 -17.75 10.55 1.85
C TYR A 255 -17.84 11.92 2.51
N ASN A 256 -18.09 12.98 1.72
CA ASN A 256 -18.38 14.34 2.19
C ASN A 256 -17.32 14.96 3.14
N ALA A 257 -16.05 14.56 3.02
CA ALA A 257 -14.91 15.14 3.75
C ALA A 257 -14.84 16.65 3.50
N LYS A 258 -14.46 17.43 4.51
CA LYS A 258 -14.51 18.90 4.46
C LYS A 258 -13.21 19.51 3.96
N GLY A 259 -12.06 18.97 4.38
CA GLY A 259 -10.76 19.55 4.08
C GLY A 259 -10.66 21.02 4.48
N ASP A 260 -11.33 21.42 5.57
CA ASP A 260 -11.49 22.79 6.05
C ASP A 260 -10.53 23.19 7.19
N GLY A 261 -9.72 22.24 7.67
CA GLY A 261 -8.76 22.42 8.76
C GLY A 261 -9.35 22.27 10.17
N VAL A 262 -10.64 21.99 10.30
CA VAL A 262 -11.40 21.96 11.55
C VAL A 262 -12.14 20.63 11.75
N ALA A 263 -12.88 20.17 10.75
CA ALA A 263 -13.65 18.93 10.81
C ALA A 263 -12.74 17.69 10.81
N ASP A 264 -13.15 16.67 11.58
CA ASP A 264 -12.45 15.39 11.64
C ASP A 264 -12.84 14.51 10.43
N ASP A 265 -12.00 14.54 9.40
CA ASP A 265 -12.18 13.82 8.15
C ASP A 265 -11.75 12.34 8.22
N THR A 266 -11.26 11.86 9.38
CA THR A 266 -10.81 10.45 9.55
C THR A 266 -11.81 9.44 9.00
N LYS A 267 -13.09 9.56 9.40
CA LYS A 267 -14.12 8.59 9.01
C LYS A 267 -14.43 8.66 7.51
N ALA A 268 -14.44 9.86 6.93
CA ALA A 268 -14.73 10.06 5.52
C ALA A 268 -13.62 9.49 4.62
N ILE A 269 -12.36 9.77 4.95
CA ILE A 269 -11.20 9.27 4.19
C ILE A 269 -11.04 7.76 4.39
N GLN A 270 -11.23 7.24 5.61
CA GLN A 270 -11.16 5.80 5.86
C GLN A 270 -12.30 5.04 5.16
N ALA A 271 -13.51 5.59 5.09
CA ALA A 271 -14.60 5.00 4.30
C ALA A 271 -14.26 4.95 2.81
N ALA A 272 -13.68 6.02 2.25
CA ALA A 272 -13.23 6.02 0.86
C ALA A 272 -12.13 4.98 0.59
N LEU A 273 -11.20 4.75 1.53
CA LEU A 273 -10.24 3.66 1.44
C LEU A 273 -10.94 2.29 1.50
N ASN A 274 -11.82 2.08 2.47
CA ASN A 274 -12.50 0.81 2.73
C ASN A 274 -13.45 0.35 1.61
N ASP A 275 -14.01 1.27 0.83
CA ASP A 275 -14.91 0.95 -0.29
C ASP A 275 -14.17 0.39 -1.53
N TYR A 276 -12.85 0.60 -1.65
CA TYR A 276 -12.05 0.23 -2.83
C TYR A 276 -10.84 -0.70 -2.55
N PRO A 277 -10.99 -1.78 -1.76
CA PRO A 277 -9.87 -2.59 -1.34
C PRO A 277 -9.32 -3.44 -2.49
N ASN A 278 -8.00 -3.35 -2.75
CA ASN A 278 -7.33 -4.02 -3.89
C ASN A 278 -7.97 -3.70 -5.26
N ALA A 279 -8.65 -2.55 -5.38
CA ALA A 279 -9.46 -2.21 -6.56
C ALA A 279 -8.74 -1.34 -7.60
N GLY A 280 -7.49 -0.91 -7.36
CA GLY A 280 -6.80 0.05 -8.22
C GLY A 280 -7.54 1.39 -8.27
N ALA A 281 -8.04 1.87 -7.12
CA ALA A 281 -8.68 3.17 -7.03
C ALA A 281 -7.67 4.22 -6.55
N ILE A 282 -7.76 5.41 -7.15
CA ILE A 282 -7.14 6.62 -6.64
C ILE A 282 -8.15 7.30 -5.72
N ILE A 283 -7.89 7.23 -4.43
CA ILE A 283 -8.59 8.01 -3.39
C ILE A 283 -7.98 9.40 -3.40
N TYR A 284 -8.76 10.37 -3.85
CA TYR A 284 -8.31 11.69 -4.23
C TYR A 284 -8.76 12.74 -3.23
N LEU A 285 -7.80 13.58 -2.82
CA LEU A 285 -8.00 14.66 -1.86
C LEU A 285 -7.75 16.00 -2.57
N PRO A 286 -8.80 16.76 -2.92
CA PRO A 286 -8.67 18.15 -3.36
C PRO A 286 -7.86 19.01 -2.39
N ASN A 287 -7.36 20.17 -2.83
CA ASN A 287 -6.65 21.12 -1.96
C ASN A 287 -7.50 21.52 -0.74
N GLY A 288 -6.93 21.38 0.45
CA GLY A 288 -7.60 21.49 1.73
C GLY A 288 -6.74 20.94 2.87
N THR A 289 -7.15 21.23 4.11
CA THR A 289 -6.53 20.64 5.31
C THR A 289 -7.49 19.64 5.93
N TYR A 290 -7.15 18.35 5.86
CA TYR A 290 -7.97 17.25 6.36
C TYR A 290 -7.48 16.87 7.76
N VAL A 291 -8.27 17.17 8.79
CA VAL A 291 -7.87 16.83 10.17
C VAL A 291 -8.20 15.38 10.46
N ILE A 292 -7.25 14.63 11.01
CA ILE A 292 -7.44 13.24 11.43
C ILE A 292 -7.16 13.05 12.93
N SER A 293 -7.79 12.03 13.53
CA SER A 293 -7.63 11.65 14.94
C SER A 293 -7.26 10.17 15.15
N LYS A 294 -7.26 9.37 14.08
CA LYS A 294 -6.82 7.97 14.10
C LYS A 294 -5.97 7.68 12.87
N THR A 295 -5.22 6.59 12.94
CA THR A 295 -4.44 6.06 11.83
C THR A 295 -5.34 5.77 10.63
N LEU A 296 -5.00 6.33 9.46
CA LEU A 296 -5.56 5.88 8.19
C LEU A 296 -4.89 4.56 7.77
N ARG A 297 -5.66 3.52 7.53
CA ARG A 297 -5.16 2.19 7.16
C ARG A 297 -5.56 1.83 5.74
N TRP A 298 -4.64 1.22 5.00
CA TRP A 298 -5.04 0.53 3.78
C TRP A 298 -5.95 -0.63 4.15
N PRO A 299 -7.00 -0.92 3.35
CA PRO A 299 -8.00 -1.91 3.71
C PRO A 299 -7.52 -3.34 3.40
N GLN A 300 -8.15 -4.33 4.01
CA GLN A 300 -7.99 -5.72 3.58
C GLN A 300 -8.79 -5.98 2.29
N GLY A 301 -8.14 -6.55 1.27
CA GLY A 301 -8.83 -7.05 0.09
C GLY A 301 -9.55 -8.36 0.34
N ARG A 302 -10.51 -8.68 -0.53
CA ARG A 302 -11.30 -9.90 -0.42
C ARG A 302 -10.47 -11.14 -0.81
N GLY A 303 -10.29 -12.06 0.12
CA GLY A 303 -9.60 -13.34 -0.08
C GLY A 303 -8.09 -13.26 0.23
N GLY A 304 -7.53 -14.39 0.67
CA GLY A 304 -6.15 -14.46 1.16
C GLY A 304 -5.11 -13.99 0.15
N GLY A 305 -4.13 -13.22 0.63
CA GLY A 305 -3.09 -12.59 -0.19
C GLY A 305 -3.55 -11.31 -0.90
N SER A 306 -4.77 -10.82 -0.65
CA SER A 306 -5.28 -9.55 -1.22
C SER A 306 -5.24 -8.37 -0.25
N GLU A 307 -4.65 -8.54 0.92
CA GLU A 307 -4.61 -7.53 1.98
C GLU A 307 -3.73 -6.34 1.58
N TYR A 308 -4.16 -5.13 1.94
CA TYR A 308 -3.33 -3.93 1.96
C TYR A 308 -2.57 -3.60 0.66
N LYS A 309 -3.16 -3.87 -0.50
CA LYS A 309 -2.53 -3.67 -1.81
C LYS A 309 -3.42 -2.93 -2.81
N ARG A 310 -2.84 -2.49 -3.93
CA ARG A 310 -3.46 -1.75 -5.05
C ARG A 310 -4.37 -0.61 -4.60
N THR A 311 -3.94 0.10 -3.56
CA THR A 311 -4.66 1.22 -2.96
C THR A 311 -3.77 2.46 -3.07
N VAL A 312 -4.31 3.52 -3.68
CA VAL A 312 -3.60 4.75 -3.99
C VAL A 312 -4.30 5.91 -3.29
N LEU A 313 -3.53 6.74 -2.59
CA LEU A 313 -3.98 8.05 -2.13
C LEU A 313 -3.22 9.14 -2.89
N GLN A 314 -3.93 10.12 -3.42
CA GLN A 314 -3.33 11.22 -4.17
C GLN A 314 -3.98 12.56 -3.82
N GLY A 315 -3.18 13.54 -3.43
CA GLY A 315 -3.65 14.92 -3.31
C GLY A 315 -3.72 15.63 -4.66
N GLN A 316 -4.43 16.77 -4.70
CA GLN A 316 -4.39 17.69 -5.84
C GLN A 316 -3.02 18.36 -5.98
N SER A 317 -2.32 18.58 -4.87
CA SER A 317 -0.98 19.16 -4.86
C SER A 317 -0.25 18.89 -3.55
N ARG A 318 1.07 18.68 -3.63
CA ARG A 318 1.96 18.51 -2.47
C ARG A 318 1.75 19.55 -1.37
N ALA A 319 1.69 20.82 -1.74
CA ALA A 319 1.62 21.94 -0.80
C ALA A 319 0.18 22.32 -0.38
N GLY A 320 -0.82 22.05 -1.22
CA GLY A 320 -2.22 22.44 -0.98
C GLY A 320 -3.09 21.34 -0.38
N THR A 321 -2.70 20.07 -0.48
CA THR A 321 -3.38 18.95 0.18
C THR A 321 -2.63 18.55 1.43
N ILE A 322 -3.15 18.90 2.60
CA ILE A 322 -2.51 18.65 3.91
C ILE A 322 -3.37 17.69 4.72
N ILE A 323 -2.84 16.53 5.10
CA ILE A 323 -3.44 15.61 6.07
C ILE A 323 -2.77 15.89 7.42
N ARG A 324 -3.53 16.37 8.40
CA ARG A 324 -3.01 16.88 9.68
C ARG A 324 -3.59 16.10 10.86
N LEU A 325 -2.74 15.55 11.71
CA LEU A 325 -3.19 14.96 12.99
C LEU A 325 -3.65 16.08 13.93
N LYS A 326 -4.71 15.84 14.72
CA LYS A 326 -5.14 16.76 15.80
C LYS A 326 -3.98 17.06 16.75
N ASP A 327 -3.91 18.30 17.23
CA ASP A 327 -2.93 18.66 18.26
C ASP A 327 -3.25 17.91 19.56
N ALA A 328 -2.21 17.40 20.24
CA ALA A 328 -2.30 16.53 21.43
C ALA A 328 -3.30 15.35 21.26
N CYS A 329 -3.25 14.67 20.11
CA CYS A 329 -4.18 13.60 19.77
C CYS A 329 -4.00 12.38 20.69
N PRO A 330 -5.09 11.90 21.34
CA PRO A 330 -5.04 10.71 22.17
C PRO A 330 -4.41 9.51 21.45
N GLY A 331 -3.44 8.86 22.13
CA GLY A 331 -2.67 7.75 21.57
C GLY A 331 -1.48 8.14 20.69
N TYR A 332 -1.15 9.43 20.58
CA TYR A 332 0.06 9.94 19.91
C TYR A 332 0.92 10.83 20.83
N THR A 333 0.53 10.97 22.10
CA THR A 333 1.18 11.85 23.10
C THR A 333 2.35 11.19 23.83
N ASP A 334 2.61 9.89 23.61
CA ASP A 334 3.67 9.13 24.28
C ASP A 334 4.74 8.66 23.29
N ALA A 335 5.97 9.16 23.44
CA ALA A 335 7.12 8.78 22.62
C ALA A 335 7.55 7.31 22.80
N ALA A 336 7.22 6.69 23.94
CA ALA A 336 7.52 5.27 24.19
C ALA A 336 6.52 4.31 23.50
N ALA A 337 5.39 4.83 23.00
CA ALA A 337 4.35 4.09 22.29
C ALA A 337 4.13 4.64 20.86
N PRO A 338 5.13 4.59 19.96
CA PRO A 338 5.08 5.23 18.66
C PRO A 338 3.97 4.70 17.75
N LYS A 339 3.14 5.61 17.22
CA LYS A 339 1.94 5.30 16.43
C LYS A 339 1.88 6.11 15.14
N GLU A 340 1.50 5.44 14.05
CA GLU A 340 1.49 6.03 12.72
C GLU A 340 0.21 6.81 12.37
N MET A 341 0.36 7.91 11.62
CA MET A 341 -0.78 8.62 11.01
C MET A 341 -1.37 7.85 9.83
N VAL A 342 -0.52 7.16 9.05
CA VAL A 342 -0.94 6.30 7.94
C VAL A 342 -0.14 5.01 7.88
N TRP A 343 -0.81 3.91 7.55
CA TRP A 343 -0.24 2.57 7.44
C TRP A 343 -0.71 1.86 6.17
N THR A 344 0.23 1.42 5.33
CA THR A 344 -0.08 0.81 4.02
C THR A 344 0.12 -0.71 3.95
N GLY A 345 0.39 -1.40 5.06
CA GLY A 345 0.36 -2.87 5.15
C GLY A 345 1.60 -3.54 5.76
N GLY A 346 1.39 -4.65 6.48
CA GLY A 346 2.47 -5.53 6.97
C GLY A 346 3.05 -6.43 5.87
N ALA A 347 4.06 -7.26 6.16
CA ALA A 347 4.42 -8.44 5.37
C ALA A 347 3.20 -9.33 5.03
N PRO A 348 3.22 -10.17 3.97
CA PRO A 348 4.34 -10.43 3.06
C PRO A 348 4.50 -9.37 1.94
N ALA A 349 5.50 -9.58 1.06
CA ALA A 349 5.93 -8.80 -0.10
C ALA A 349 4.82 -8.50 -1.14
N GLN A 350 3.60 -8.96 -0.94
CA GLN A 350 2.52 -8.82 -1.92
C GLN A 350 1.77 -7.48 -1.80
N ARG A 351 2.46 -6.40 -1.37
CA ARG A 351 1.91 -5.04 -1.25
C ARG A 351 1.98 -4.27 -2.57
N PHE A 352 1.55 -4.95 -3.62
CA PHE A 352 1.65 -4.48 -5.00
C PHE A 352 0.84 -3.21 -5.24
N ARG A 353 1.44 -2.23 -5.91
CA ARG A 353 0.79 -1.02 -6.43
C ARG A 353 0.14 -0.12 -5.37
N ASN A 354 0.71 -0.10 -4.17
CA ASN A 354 0.40 0.94 -3.18
C ASN A 354 1.11 2.23 -3.57
N ALA A 355 0.42 3.36 -3.48
CA ALA A 355 1.07 4.66 -3.64
C ALA A 355 0.46 5.75 -2.75
N ILE A 356 1.30 6.70 -2.34
CA ILE A 356 0.90 7.97 -1.74
C ILE A 356 1.57 9.07 -2.56
N ARG A 357 0.77 9.97 -3.11
CA ARG A 357 1.22 10.98 -4.09
C ARG A 357 0.72 12.38 -3.75
N ASN A 358 1.54 13.40 -4.02
CA ASN A 358 1.11 14.81 -4.10
C ASN A 358 0.40 15.35 -2.84
N CYS A 359 0.96 15.15 -1.64
CA CYS A 359 0.33 15.63 -0.39
C CYS A 359 1.35 15.90 0.73
N THR A 360 0.94 16.68 1.74
CA THR A 360 1.69 16.87 3.00
C THR A 360 1.06 16.06 4.14
N TRP A 361 1.87 15.37 4.93
CA TRP A 361 1.51 14.77 6.23
C TRP A 361 2.08 15.61 7.37
N ASP A 362 1.22 16.09 8.26
CA ASP A 362 1.57 16.98 9.37
C ASP A 362 1.14 16.38 10.70
N THR A 363 2.07 16.13 11.63
CA THR A 363 1.74 15.54 12.93
C THR A 363 0.98 16.48 13.88
N GLY A 364 0.78 17.75 13.52
CA GLY A 364 0.32 18.76 14.47
C GLY A 364 1.33 18.98 15.59
N LYS A 365 0.86 19.47 16.74
CA LYS A 365 1.67 19.79 17.92
C LYS A 365 1.30 18.92 19.12
N GLY A 366 2.25 18.68 20.03
CA GLY A 366 2.03 17.89 21.23
C GLY A 366 1.87 16.39 20.97
N ASN A 367 2.38 15.89 19.84
CA ASN A 367 2.29 14.49 19.42
C ASN A 367 3.68 13.83 19.32
N PRO A 368 4.47 13.75 20.41
CA PRO A 368 5.82 13.19 20.38
C PRO A 368 5.87 11.69 20.06
N GLY A 369 4.75 10.96 20.20
CA GLY A 369 4.59 9.58 19.77
C GLY A 369 4.24 9.40 18.29
N ALA A 370 4.10 10.48 17.51
CA ALA A 370 3.70 10.37 16.11
C ALA A 370 4.82 9.79 15.23
N VAL A 371 4.46 8.77 14.45
CA VAL A 371 5.14 8.36 13.22
C VAL A 371 4.37 8.94 12.04
N GLY A 372 5.05 9.61 11.10
CA GLY A 372 4.41 10.26 9.96
C GLY A 372 3.77 9.25 9.01
N VAL A 373 4.59 8.53 8.24
CA VAL A 373 4.13 7.58 7.22
C VAL A 373 4.78 6.22 7.45
N ARG A 374 3.98 5.18 7.71
CA ARG A 374 4.41 3.77 7.62
C ARG A 374 4.14 3.25 6.21
N PHE A 375 5.17 3.29 5.37
CA PHE A 375 5.04 2.95 3.95
C PHE A 375 5.56 1.54 3.64
N ASN A 376 4.73 0.80 2.92
CA ASN A 376 5.04 -0.49 2.32
C ASN A 376 4.35 -0.60 0.96
N ALA A 377 5.16 -0.86 -0.06
CA ALA A 377 4.76 -1.16 -1.43
C ALA A 377 5.79 -2.11 -2.05
N SER A 378 5.38 -2.88 -3.06
CA SER A 378 6.20 -3.91 -3.69
C SER A 378 5.91 -4.03 -5.19
N ASN A 379 6.85 -4.56 -5.97
CA ASN A 379 6.85 -4.72 -7.43
C ASN A 379 6.76 -3.41 -8.22
N VAL A 380 5.63 -2.71 -8.10
CA VAL A 380 5.39 -1.34 -8.54
C VAL A 380 4.72 -0.64 -7.38
N GLY A 381 5.12 0.58 -7.04
CA GLY A 381 4.46 1.37 -6.01
C GLY A 381 5.39 2.44 -5.46
N CYS A 382 4.82 3.60 -5.13
CA CYS A 382 5.63 4.78 -4.89
C CYS A 382 5.15 5.73 -3.79
N LEU A 383 6.11 6.44 -3.21
CA LEU A 383 5.87 7.63 -2.40
C LEU A 383 6.45 8.82 -3.17
N ARG A 384 5.60 9.70 -3.71
CA ARG A 384 6.00 10.76 -4.65
C ARG A 384 5.42 12.12 -4.35
N GLU A 385 6.25 13.15 -4.40
CA GLU A 385 5.83 14.55 -4.13
C GLU A 385 5.13 14.68 -2.78
N VAL A 386 5.81 14.21 -1.73
CA VAL A 386 5.27 14.18 -0.37
C VAL A 386 6.16 14.96 0.58
N ASP A 387 5.55 15.80 1.41
CA ASP A 387 6.19 16.31 2.62
C ASP A 387 5.66 15.59 3.85
N ILE A 388 6.56 15.28 4.78
CA ILE A 388 6.25 14.72 6.10
C ILE A 388 6.88 15.64 7.12
N ARG A 389 6.08 16.27 7.98
CA ARG A 389 6.58 17.24 8.96
C ARG A 389 5.98 17.02 10.33
N SER A 390 6.79 17.22 11.37
CA SER A 390 6.28 17.31 12.73
C SER A 390 6.02 18.78 13.10
N GLY A 391 4.80 19.13 13.50
CA GLY A 391 4.35 20.53 13.62
C GLY A 391 5.02 21.35 14.74
N ASP A 392 5.70 20.68 15.66
CA ASP A 392 6.61 21.23 16.68
C ASP A 392 7.98 20.51 16.69
N GLY A 393 8.25 19.70 15.66
CA GLY A 393 9.42 18.82 15.57
C GLY A 393 9.32 17.50 16.37
N SER A 394 8.42 17.37 17.35
CA SER A 394 8.49 16.36 18.43
C SER A 394 8.34 14.87 18.08
N GLY A 395 7.81 14.49 16.91
CA GLY A 395 7.52 13.09 16.57
C GLY A 395 8.71 12.12 16.58
N VAL A 396 8.45 10.81 16.45
CA VAL A 396 9.48 9.75 16.53
C VAL A 396 10.14 9.48 15.18
N ILE A 397 9.35 9.13 14.16
CA ILE A 397 9.88 8.77 12.82
C ILE A 397 9.07 9.47 11.74
N GLY A 398 9.73 10.13 10.79
CA GLY A 398 9.07 10.72 9.63
C GLY A 398 8.55 9.66 8.67
N LEU A 399 9.47 8.99 7.97
CA LEU A 399 9.18 7.87 7.07
C LEU A 399 9.67 6.56 7.70
N ASP A 400 8.74 5.72 8.14
CA ASP A 400 9.01 4.40 8.72
C ASP A 400 8.79 3.31 7.65
N MET A 401 9.90 2.75 7.19
CA MET A 401 9.99 1.55 6.35
C MET A 401 10.82 0.47 7.08
N ALA A 402 10.75 0.44 8.41
CA ALA A 402 11.46 -0.48 9.29
C ALA A 402 10.54 -1.31 10.21
N TYR A 403 9.22 -1.08 10.13
CA TYR A 403 8.21 -1.71 11.00
C TYR A 403 7.81 -3.14 10.62
N THR A 404 8.07 -3.58 9.39
CA THR A 404 7.69 -4.93 8.91
C THR A 404 8.68 -5.45 7.88
N ASP A 405 8.78 -6.77 7.74
CA ASP A 405 9.66 -7.42 6.77
C ASP A 405 9.09 -7.29 5.34
N GLU A 406 9.90 -7.66 4.35
CA GLU A 406 9.52 -7.78 2.95
C GLU A 406 9.08 -6.46 2.25
N ILE A 407 9.30 -5.29 2.86
CA ILE A 407 9.03 -3.98 2.24
C ILE A 407 9.87 -3.78 0.98
N GLY A 408 9.22 -3.46 -0.13
CA GLY A 408 9.83 -3.31 -1.45
C GLY A 408 9.55 -4.49 -2.38
N PRO A 409 9.98 -4.43 -3.64
CA PRO A 409 10.61 -3.28 -4.29
C PRO A 409 9.64 -2.12 -4.54
N CYS A 410 10.02 -0.90 -4.16
CA CYS A 410 9.24 0.33 -4.41
C CYS A 410 10.14 1.57 -4.62
N PHE A 411 9.56 2.65 -5.14
CA PHE A 411 10.28 3.90 -5.48
C PHE A 411 9.81 5.09 -4.64
N VAL A 412 10.76 5.82 -4.04
CA VAL A 412 10.47 7.02 -3.24
C VAL A 412 11.13 8.22 -3.89
N LYS A 413 10.37 9.21 -4.36
CA LYS A 413 10.92 10.34 -5.11
C LYS A 413 10.35 11.69 -4.68
N HIS A 414 11.21 12.69 -4.53
CA HIS A 414 10.85 14.04 -4.11
C HIS A 414 10.13 14.05 -2.75
N VAL A 415 10.74 13.43 -1.72
CA VAL A 415 10.15 13.37 -0.36
C VAL A 415 10.93 14.24 0.62
N GLY A 416 10.22 15.13 1.31
CA GLY A 416 10.76 15.96 2.40
C GLY A 416 10.38 15.42 3.77
N VAL A 417 11.33 15.36 4.71
CA VAL A 417 11.09 15.03 6.11
C VAL A 417 11.68 16.12 7.02
N THR A 418 10.81 16.78 7.80
CA THR A 418 11.21 17.89 8.69
C THR A 418 10.82 17.61 10.14
N GLY A 419 11.79 17.74 11.05
CA GLY A 419 11.66 17.37 12.46
C GLY A 419 11.88 15.87 12.70
N PHE A 420 11.19 15.34 13.71
CA PHE A 420 11.29 13.95 14.20
C PHE A 420 12.62 13.61 14.92
N ASP A 421 12.64 12.52 15.69
CA ASP A 421 13.91 11.93 16.17
C ASP A 421 14.69 11.30 15.01
N THR A 422 14.00 10.50 14.18
CA THR A 422 14.53 9.84 12.99
C THR A 422 13.81 10.33 11.73
N GLY A 423 14.55 10.73 10.70
CA GLY A 423 13.94 11.17 9.44
C GLY A 423 13.39 10.00 8.63
N VAL A 424 14.27 9.05 8.28
CA VAL A 424 13.92 7.82 7.57
C VAL A 424 14.45 6.61 8.34
N ALA A 425 13.61 5.58 8.51
CA ALA A 425 14.01 4.29 9.06
C ALA A 425 13.79 3.17 8.03
N THR A 426 14.83 2.38 7.75
CA THR A 426 14.81 1.18 6.89
C THR A 426 15.47 0.01 7.62
N LYS A 427 15.09 -1.25 7.35
CA LYS A 427 15.60 -2.38 8.15
C LYS A 427 15.82 -3.68 7.41
N PHE A 428 14.77 -4.33 6.93
CA PHE A 428 14.86 -5.76 6.62
C PHE A 428 15.57 -6.01 5.29
N GLY A 429 16.45 -7.01 5.26
CA GLY A 429 17.33 -7.29 4.11
C GLY A 429 16.67 -8.00 2.93
N VAL A 430 15.36 -8.31 2.99
CA VAL A 430 14.69 -9.16 2.00
C VAL A 430 14.50 -8.46 0.65
N ASN A 431 14.15 -7.18 0.61
CA ASN A 431 13.84 -6.44 -0.61
C ASN A 431 14.67 -5.15 -0.72
N SER A 432 14.84 -4.62 -1.94
CA SER A 432 15.49 -3.33 -2.19
C SER A 432 14.50 -2.16 -2.26
N ILE A 433 14.94 -0.95 -1.90
CA ILE A 433 14.18 0.28 -2.10
C ILE A 433 15.09 1.32 -2.78
N THR A 434 14.54 2.06 -3.73
CA THR A 434 15.24 3.15 -4.41
C THR A 434 14.62 4.50 -4.07
N PHE A 435 15.49 5.48 -3.85
CA PHE A 435 15.16 6.83 -3.45
C PHE A 435 15.81 7.86 -4.37
N GLU A 436 15.08 8.90 -4.75
CA GLU A 436 15.63 10.01 -5.55
C GLU A 436 15.11 11.38 -5.06
N HIS A 437 16.04 12.32 -4.82
CA HIS A 437 15.77 13.67 -4.29
C HIS A 437 15.01 13.65 -2.96
N ILE A 438 15.68 13.19 -1.90
CA ILE A 438 15.14 13.15 -0.53
C ILE A 438 15.70 14.33 0.25
N THR A 439 14.87 15.05 1.00
CA THR A 439 15.31 16.15 1.87
C THR A 439 15.05 15.83 3.34
N LEU A 440 16.07 15.85 4.19
CA LEU A 440 16.00 15.55 5.63
C LEU A 440 16.47 16.77 6.42
N ARG A 441 15.63 17.32 7.29
CA ARG A 441 15.95 18.53 8.08
C ARG A 441 15.52 18.45 9.54
N GLY A 442 16.41 18.82 10.45
CA GLY A 442 16.08 19.04 11.87
C GLY A 442 15.71 17.78 12.65
N GLN A 443 16.27 16.62 12.29
CA GLN A 443 16.18 15.39 13.07
C GLN A 443 16.98 15.51 14.39
N ARG A 444 16.45 14.94 15.48
CA ARG A 444 17.11 14.99 16.81
C ARG A 444 18.05 13.83 17.14
N GLN A 445 17.96 12.70 16.45
CA GLN A 445 18.80 11.53 16.73
C GLN A 445 19.59 11.07 15.50
N VAL A 446 18.95 10.97 14.34
CA VAL A 446 19.62 10.59 13.07
C VAL A 446 18.79 11.03 11.87
N GLY A 447 19.45 11.46 10.78
CA GLY A 447 18.77 11.72 9.50
C GLY A 447 18.11 10.44 8.97
N TRP A 448 18.93 9.41 8.73
CA TRP A 448 18.52 8.10 8.21
C TRP A 448 19.13 6.96 9.03
N HIS A 449 18.30 6.03 9.53
CA HIS A 449 18.76 4.77 10.11
C HIS A 449 18.47 3.59 9.16
N ASN A 450 19.51 2.93 8.65
CA ASN A 450 19.40 1.68 7.90
C ASN A 450 19.88 0.49 8.72
N ASN A 451 18.99 -0.45 9.00
CA ASN A 451 19.26 -1.58 9.89
C ASN A 451 19.29 -2.92 9.13
N GLY A 452 19.81 -2.92 7.90
CA GLY A 452 20.11 -4.13 7.11
C GLY A 452 19.51 -4.21 5.71
N GLN A 453 18.83 -3.17 5.22
CA GLN A 453 18.13 -3.20 3.93
C GLN A 453 19.05 -2.80 2.76
N ALA A 454 18.71 -3.27 1.56
CA ALA A 454 19.34 -2.86 0.31
C ALA A 454 18.74 -1.52 -0.17
N ILE A 455 19.47 -0.44 0.05
CA ILE A 455 19.02 0.94 -0.18
C ILE A 455 19.85 1.59 -1.28
N THR A 456 19.16 2.21 -2.24
CA THR A 456 19.78 3.02 -3.30
C THR A 456 19.25 4.44 -3.20
N VAL A 457 20.13 5.44 -3.14
CA VAL A 457 19.76 6.85 -2.98
C VAL A 457 20.55 7.73 -3.94
N ARG A 458 19.84 8.60 -4.64
CA ARG A 458 20.40 9.74 -5.39
C ARG A 458 19.80 11.05 -4.89
N GLY A 459 20.57 12.13 -4.83
CA GLY A 459 20.04 13.46 -4.51
C GLY A 459 19.58 13.62 -3.05
N LEU A 460 20.21 12.93 -2.09
CA LEU A 460 19.91 13.17 -0.68
C LEU A 460 20.45 14.53 -0.24
N ALA A 461 19.58 15.40 0.27
CA ALA A 461 19.92 16.65 0.93
C ALA A 461 19.61 16.54 2.44
N SER A 462 20.63 16.37 3.27
CA SER A 462 20.48 16.32 4.74
C SER A 462 21.04 17.59 5.39
N GLU A 463 20.29 18.24 6.27
CA GLU A 463 20.72 19.38 7.07
C GLU A 463 20.36 19.14 8.55
N ASN A 464 21.34 18.76 9.36
CA ASN A 464 21.08 18.14 10.66
C ASN A 464 22.17 18.41 11.70
N ALA A 465 21.77 18.50 12.98
CA ALA A 465 22.70 18.56 14.11
C ALA A 465 23.20 17.17 14.58
N VAL A 466 22.82 16.13 13.86
CA VAL A 466 23.13 14.72 14.12
C VAL A 466 23.71 14.05 12.88
N THR A 467 24.26 12.84 13.03
CA THR A 467 24.69 11.99 11.90
C THR A 467 23.59 11.89 10.84
N ALA A 468 23.94 12.15 9.58
CA ALA A 468 22.97 12.15 8.48
C ALA A 468 22.54 10.74 8.08
N ILE A 469 23.47 9.77 8.02
CA ILE A 469 23.15 8.37 7.72
C ILE A 469 23.87 7.46 8.72
N ARG A 470 23.14 6.50 9.30
CA ARG A 470 23.68 5.43 10.13
C ARG A 470 23.27 4.07 9.56
N GLN A 471 24.23 3.16 9.36
CA GLN A 471 23.96 1.77 8.97
C GLN A 471 24.52 0.74 9.96
N ASP A 472 23.68 -0.20 10.39
CA ASP A 472 23.96 -1.04 11.57
C ASP A 472 24.16 -2.55 11.31
N GLN A 473 23.81 -3.08 10.13
CA GLN A 473 23.76 -4.54 9.91
C GLN A 473 24.48 -5.02 8.64
N TRP A 474 25.03 -6.24 8.71
CA TRP A 474 25.85 -6.86 7.66
C TRP A 474 25.12 -7.14 6.34
N GLY A 475 23.81 -7.37 6.37
CA GLY A 475 23.00 -7.57 5.15
C GLY A 475 22.74 -6.27 4.37
N GLY A 476 23.01 -5.10 4.98
CA GLY A 476 22.73 -3.81 4.37
C GLY A 476 23.70 -3.44 3.25
N LEU A 477 23.15 -3.01 2.13
CA LEU A 477 23.88 -2.32 1.06
C LEU A 477 23.34 -0.89 0.97
N PHE A 478 24.19 0.12 1.14
CA PHE A 478 23.81 1.51 0.90
C PHE A 478 24.53 2.08 -0.32
N THR A 479 23.80 2.41 -1.37
CA THR A 479 24.35 3.13 -2.53
C THR A 479 23.91 4.58 -2.43
N LEU A 480 24.86 5.52 -2.35
CA LEU A 480 24.60 6.96 -2.19
C LEU A 480 25.32 7.76 -3.27
N ILE A 481 24.58 8.45 -4.14
CA ILE A 481 25.17 9.28 -5.20
C ILE A 481 24.59 10.70 -5.29
N ASP A 482 25.34 11.62 -5.90
CA ASP A 482 24.94 13.01 -6.20
C ASP A 482 24.25 13.71 -5.00
N SER A 483 24.84 13.61 -3.81
CA SER A 483 24.17 13.94 -2.54
C SER A 483 24.92 15.00 -1.73
N LYS A 484 24.21 15.72 -0.86
CA LYS A 484 24.74 16.76 0.02
C LYS A 484 24.31 16.52 1.47
N LEU A 485 25.29 16.34 2.35
CA LEU A 485 25.10 16.21 3.80
C LEU A 485 25.72 17.45 4.47
N THR A 486 24.96 18.16 5.29
CA THR A 486 25.37 19.39 5.96
C THR A 486 25.09 19.27 7.46
N GLY A 487 26.17 19.19 8.23
CA GLY A 487 26.14 19.22 9.68
C GLY A 487 26.00 20.65 10.20
N THR A 488 25.19 20.82 11.25
CA THR A 488 25.01 22.09 11.96
C THR A 488 25.27 21.89 13.46
N GLY A 489 25.80 22.90 14.18
CA GLY A 489 26.03 22.79 15.63
C GLY A 489 26.86 21.57 16.04
N ASP A 490 26.31 20.72 16.91
CA ASP A 490 26.96 19.54 17.51
C ASP A 490 27.39 18.47 16.47
N ALA A 491 26.83 18.51 15.26
CA ALA A 491 27.25 17.66 14.15
C ALA A 491 28.76 17.78 13.82
N SER A 492 29.39 18.91 14.17
CA SER A 492 30.83 19.12 14.02
C SER A 492 31.71 18.11 14.76
N ALA A 493 31.17 17.41 15.78
CA ALA A 493 31.83 16.32 16.50
C ALA A 493 31.47 14.91 15.98
N LEU A 494 30.60 14.80 14.96
CA LEU A 494 30.03 13.53 14.48
C LEU A 494 30.47 13.24 13.03
N PRO A 495 30.50 11.98 12.59
CA PRO A 495 30.61 11.65 11.17
C PRO A 495 29.30 11.95 10.44
N GLY A 496 29.38 12.37 9.17
CA GLY A 496 28.21 12.55 8.31
C GLY A 496 27.52 11.21 8.02
N VAL A 497 28.30 10.19 7.70
CA VAL A 497 27.85 8.79 7.55
C VAL A 497 28.57 7.90 8.57
N ARG A 498 27.82 7.12 9.36
CA ARG A 498 28.36 6.11 10.27
C ARG A 498 27.96 4.71 9.82
N LEU A 499 28.93 3.92 9.37
CA LEU A 499 28.76 2.56 8.86
C LEU A 499 29.31 1.56 9.89
N LEU A 500 28.46 1.00 10.75
CA LEU A 500 28.87 -0.01 11.75
C LEU A 500 29.06 -1.40 11.11
N ALA A 501 28.27 -1.73 10.09
CA ALA A 501 28.32 -3.01 9.37
C ALA A 501 27.70 -2.92 7.97
N GLY A 502 27.98 -3.94 7.15
CA GLY A 502 27.46 -4.05 5.78
C GLY A 502 28.30 -3.30 4.75
N CYS A 503 27.73 -3.11 3.56
CA CYS A 503 28.42 -2.52 2.41
C CYS A 503 27.87 -1.14 2.05
N MET A 504 28.74 -0.31 1.47
CA MET A 504 28.37 1.00 0.94
C MET A 504 29.16 1.34 -0.33
N PHE A 505 28.48 1.98 -1.28
CA PHE A 505 29.08 2.72 -2.40
C PHE A 505 28.68 4.19 -2.29
N ALA A 506 29.64 5.10 -2.40
CA ALA A 506 29.43 6.55 -2.34
C ALA A 506 30.09 7.21 -3.55
N ARG A 507 29.38 8.06 -4.31
CA ARG A 507 29.96 8.81 -5.44
C ARG A 507 29.38 10.22 -5.54
N ASN A 508 30.23 11.23 -5.73
CA ASN A 508 29.81 12.63 -5.81
C ASN A 508 28.96 13.06 -4.59
N VAL A 509 29.47 12.81 -3.38
CA VAL A 509 28.79 13.16 -2.12
C VAL A 509 29.53 14.29 -1.42
N THR A 510 28.90 15.46 -1.32
CA THR A 510 29.42 16.61 -0.56
C THR A 510 29.03 16.47 0.91
N VAL A 511 29.99 16.51 1.82
CA VAL A 511 29.77 16.39 3.28
C VAL A 511 30.49 17.52 4.01
N THR A 512 29.74 18.50 4.53
CA THR A 512 30.27 19.68 5.23
C THR A 512 29.71 19.78 6.64
N GLY A 513 30.44 20.41 7.58
CA GLY A 513 29.96 20.64 8.95
C GLY A 513 29.96 19.39 9.85
N TYR A 514 30.58 18.30 9.40
CA TYR A 514 30.80 17.05 10.14
C TYR A 514 32.30 16.83 10.38
N ALA A 515 32.65 16.06 11.42
CA ALA A 515 34.04 15.71 11.75
C ALA A 515 34.72 14.86 10.66
N SER A 516 33.94 14.05 9.93
CA SER A 516 34.39 13.27 8.77
C SER A 516 33.23 13.01 7.81
N ALA A 517 33.53 12.64 6.57
CA ALA A 517 32.49 12.32 5.59
C ALA A 517 31.85 10.95 5.87
N ILE A 518 32.70 9.92 6.05
CA ILE A 518 32.29 8.55 6.36
C ILE A 518 33.20 8.01 7.47
N GLN A 519 32.61 7.44 8.52
CA GLN A 519 33.29 6.59 9.49
C GLN A 519 32.75 5.17 9.35
N LYS A 520 33.61 4.23 8.97
CA LYS A 520 33.28 2.80 8.85
C LYS A 520 33.98 2.02 9.95
N GLU A 521 33.22 1.32 10.79
CA GLU A 521 33.81 0.47 11.83
C GLU A 521 34.34 -0.83 11.21
N THR A 522 35.50 -1.29 11.69
CA THR A 522 36.09 -2.57 11.28
C THR A 522 36.63 -3.31 12.50
N LYS A 523 36.98 -4.60 12.33
CA LYS A 523 37.65 -5.39 13.39
C LYS A 523 39.00 -4.81 13.83
N ALA A 524 39.61 -3.91 13.04
CA ALA A 524 40.90 -3.27 13.32
C ALA A 524 40.76 -1.81 13.81
N GLY A 525 39.54 -1.32 14.06
CA GLY A 525 39.24 0.08 14.36
C GLY A 525 38.46 0.77 13.24
N SER A 526 38.26 2.09 13.33
CA SER A 526 37.48 2.85 12.35
C SER A 526 38.32 3.27 11.12
N GLU A 527 37.80 3.01 9.92
CA GLU A 527 38.23 3.62 8.67
C GLU A 527 37.55 5.00 8.52
N ILE A 528 38.33 6.06 8.29
CA ILE A 528 37.84 7.44 8.18
C ILE A 528 38.04 7.96 6.75
N VAL A 529 36.96 8.39 6.13
CA VAL A 529 36.96 9.11 4.85
C VAL A 529 36.78 10.62 5.14
N PRO A 530 37.73 11.49 4.75
CA PRO A 530 37.63 12.93 5.00
C PRO A 530 36.59 13.60 4.08
N GLY A 531 36.07 14.73 4.54
CA GLY A 531 35.31 15.67 3.71
C GLY A 531 36.22 16.70 3.01
N PRO A 532 35.67 17.66 2.24
CA PRO A 532 34.24 17.91 2.06
C PRO A 532 33.60 17.16 0.88
N LEU A 533 34.36 16.38 0.10
CA LEU A 533 33.86 15.68 -1.09
C LEU A 533 34.33 14.23 -1.12
N VAL A 534 33.38 13.30 -1.13
CA VAL A 534 33.61 11.90 -1.49
C VAL A 534 33.39 11.76 -2.99
N GLY A 535 34.49 11.76 -3.76
CA GLY A 535 34.48 11.64 -5.22
C GLY A 535 33.93 10.27 -5.66
N GLU A 536 34.62 9.19 -5.30
CA GLU A 536 34.09 7.82 -5.25
C GLU A 536 34.74 7.07 -4.08
N TRP A 537 33.96 6.33 -3.31
CA TRP A 537 34.43 5.41 -2.27
C TRP A 537 33.53 4.17 -2.21
N VAL A 538 34.12 3.03 -1.85
CA VAL A 538 33.42 1.75 -1.76
C VAL A 538 33.99 0.94 -0.62
N SER A 539 33.12 0.42 0.25
CA SER A 539 33.53 -0.26 1.48
C SER A 539 34.24 -1.60 1.25
N THR A 540 34.03 -2.22 0.08
CA THR A 540 34.60 -3.51 -0.35
C THR A 540 34.56 -3.64 -1.88
N ARG A 541 35.70 -3.89 -2.53
CA ARG A 541 35.78 -4.18 -3.98
C ARG A 541 35.83 -5.69 -4.22
N LEU A 542 35.15 -6.16 -5.26
CA LEU A 542 35.22 -7.56 -5.71
C LEU A 542 36.47 -7.79 -6.57
N PRO A 543 37.07 -9.00 -6.60
CA PRO A 543 38.19 -9.32 -7.50
C PRO A 543 37.88 -8.98 -8.96
N GLY A 544 38.87 -8.48 -9.70
CA GLY A 544 38.70 -8.05 -11.10
C GLY A 544 37.99 -6.69 -11.29
N SER A 545 37.51 -6.05 -10.22
CA SER A 545 36.91 -4.70 -10.33
C SER A 545 37.96 -3.65 -10.69
N GLY A 546 37.58 -2.70 -11.54
CA GLY A 546 38.38 -1.51 -11.82
C GLY A 546 38.52 -0.55 -10.63
N PRO A 547 39.38 0.48 -10.74
CA PRO A 547 39.58 1.48 -9.70
C PRO A 547 38.39 2.44 -9.53
N ALA A 548 37.49 2.53 -10.53
CA ALA A 548 36.30 3.37 -10.50
C ALA A 548 35.11 2.66 -11.18
N SER A 549 33.90 3.15 -10.90
CA SER A 549 32.69 2.88 -11.70
C SER A 549 32.77 3.52 -13.10
N LEU A 550 31.84 3.21 -14.01
CA LEU A 550 31.87 3.74 -15.39
C LEU A 550 31.61 5.25 -15.48
N GLY A 551 30.96 5.85 -14.47
CA GLY A 551 30.65 7.27 -14.44
C GLY A 551 29.74 7.69 -15.60
N LEU A 552 28.72 6.89 -15.92
CA LEU A 552 27.83 7.23 -17.03
C LEU A 552 27.04 8.50 -16.71
N PRO A 553 26.85 9.43 -17.68
CA PRO A 553 26.10 10.66 -17.46
C PRO A 553 24.69 10.37 -16.93
N VAL A 554 24.33 10.99 -15.81
CA VAL A 554 22.97 10.92 -15.25
C VAL A 554 22.11 12.01 -15.86
N LYS A 555 20.85 11.68 -16.18
CA LYS A 555 19.83 12.65 -16.57
C LYS A 555 18.60 12.52 -15.68
N GLU A 556 18.00 13.66 -15.33
CA GLU A 556 16.65 13.67 -14.75
C GLU A 556 15.64 13.12 -15.75
N THR A 557 14.64 12.40 -15.24
CA THR A 557 13.47 12.00 -16.01
C THR A 557 12.72 13.26 -16.48
N PRO A 558 12.53 13.48 -17.80
CA PRO A 558 11.79 14.63 -18.29
C PRO A 558 10.33 14.56 -17.84
N ASP A 559 9.83 15.66 -17.28
CA ASP A 559 8.40 15.83 -17.02
C ASP A 559 7.70 16.50 -18.21
N VAL A 560 6.37 16.34 -18.28
CA VAL A 560 5.53 16.98 -19.29
C VAL A 560 4.32 17.65 -18.63
N PRO A 561 3.85 18.82 -19.12
CA PRO A 561 2.79 19.59 -18.48
C PRO A 561 1.57 18.76 -18.11
N TRP A 562 1.02 18.96 -16.91
CA TRP A 562 -0.30 18.43 -16.55
C TRP A 562 -1.36 19.31 -17.20
N ASP A 563 -1.87 18.84 -18.35
CA ASP A 563 -2.85 19.58 -19.15
C ASP A 563 -4.17 19.80 -18.40
N ASP A 564 -4.91 20.86 -18.74
CA ASP A 564 -6.27 21.06 -18.24
C ASP A 564 -7.16 19.85 -18.62
N PRO A 565 -7.88 19.21 -17.67
CA PRO A 565 -8.71 18.04 -17.94
C PRO A 565 -9.71 18.17 -19.09
N LYS A 566 -10.18 19.39 -19.41
CA LYS A 566 -11.09 19.63 -20.55
C LYS A 566 -10.41 19.38 -21.90
N ASP A 567 -9.08 19.38 -21.94
CA ASP A 567 -8.25 19.20 -23.12
C ASP A 567 -7.71 17.78 -23.28
N TRP A 568 -8.11 16.86 -22.39
CA TRP A 568 -7.74 15.45 -22.46
C TRP A 568 -8.67 14.69 -23.41
N ALA A 569 -8.13 13.72 -24.16
CA ALA A 569 -8.91 12.75 -24.91
C ALA A 569 -9.18 11.52 -24.02
N VAL A 570 -10.40 11.38 -23.51
CA VAL A 570 -10.78 10.22 -22.68
C VAL A 570 -11.42 9.15 -23.57
N ILE A 571 -10.86 7.93 -23.57
CA ILE A 571 -11.20 6.91 -24.59
C ILE A 571 -12.67 6.45 -24.60
N THR A 572 -13.39 6.63 -23.50
CA THR A 572 -14.84 6.45 -23.38
C THR A 572 -15.63 7.36 -24.34
N GLN A 573 -15.14 8.57 -24.59
CA GLN A 573 -15.73 9.54 -25.52
C GLN A 573 -15.59 9.09 -26.99
N PHE A 574 -14.63 8.21 -27.27
CA PHE A 574 -14.40 7.58 -28.57
C PHE A 574 -15.03 6.17 -28.67
N GLY A 575 -15.87 5.80 -27.69
CA GLY A 575 -16.70 4.60 -27.72
C GLY A 575 -16.15 3.39 -26.96
N ALA A 576 -14.98 3.48 -26.31
CA ALA A 576 -14.40 2.40 -25.50
C ALA A 576 -15.36 1.92 -24.39
N LYS A 577 -15.39 0.62 -24.13
CA LYS A 577 -16.28 -0.03 -23.15
C LYS A 577 -15.60 -0.26 -21.80
N MET A 578 -14.28 -0.45 -21.78
CA MET A 578 -13.48 -0.61 -20.55
C MET A 578 -13.90 -1.81 -19.68
N ASP A 579 -14.49 -2.84 -20.29
CA ASP A 579 -15.11 -3.99 -19.63
C ASP A 579 -14.21 -5.25 -19.55
N GLY A 580 -13.00 -5.17 -20.10
CA GLY A 580 -12.05 -6.29 -20.16
C GLY A 580 -12.42 -7.39 -21.17
N ARG A 581 -13.32 -7.12 -22.14
CA ARG A 581 -13.84 -8.10 -23.11
C ARG A 581 -14.00 -7.53 -24.53
N SER A 582 -14.67 -6.38 -24.62
CA SER A 582 -14.95 -5.64 -25.85
C SER A 582 -13.65 -5.09 -26.44
N ASP A 583 -13.48 -5.10 -27.76
CA ASP A 583 -12.27 -4.54 -28.38
C ASP A 583 -12.30 -3.01 -28.29
N ASP A 584 -11.39 -2.44 -27.50
CA ASP A 584 -11.24 -1.00 -27.29
C ASP A 584 -10.17 -0.37 -28.23
N SER A 585 -9.50 -1.18 -29.07
CA SER A 585 -8.34 -0.74 -29.87
C SER A 585 -8.67 0.45 -30.77
N ASP A 586 -9.80 0.42 -31.49
CA ASP A 586 -10.16 1.48 -32.42
C ASP A 586 -10.50 2.79 -31.69
N ALA A 587 -11.14 2.71 -30.51
CA ALA A 587 -11.46 3.87 -29.69
C ALA A 587 -10.20 4.52 -29.10
N LEU A 588 -9.24 3.70 -28.64
CA LEU A 588 -7.95 4.18 -28.16
C LEU A 588 -7.12 4.81 -29.30
N GLN A 589 -7.08 4.20 -30.49
CA GLN A 589 -6.38 4.79 -31.64
C GLN A 589 -7.04 6.12 -32.09
N GLN A 590 -8.37 6.22 -32.10
CA GLN A 590 -9.07 7.47 -32.39
C GLN A 590 -8.80 8.56 -31.34
N ALA A 591 -8.72 8.20 -30.05
CA ALA A 591 -8.34 9.14 -29.01
C ALA A 591 -6.90 9.64 -29.18
N ILE A 592 -5.97 8.78 -29.60
CA ILE A 592 -4.59 9.17 -29.95
C ILE A 592 -4.57 10.12 -31.16
N ASP A 593 -5.37 9.82 -32.19
CA ASP A 593 -5.42 10.60 -33.42
C ASP A 593 -6.29 11.87 -33.32
N SER A 594 -6.92 12.13 -32.17
CA SER A 594 -7.81 13.27 -31.90
C SER A 594 -7.15 14.66 -31.95
N GLY A 595 -5.81 14.71 -31.95
CA GLY A 595 -5.04 15.95 -31.90
C GLY A 595 -4.89 16.56 -30.50
N LYS A 596 -5.38 15.89 -29.45
CA LYS A 596 -5.11 16.26 -28.04
C LYS A 596 -3.71 15.81 -27.59
N THR A 597 -3.21 16.43 -26.52
CA THR A 597 -1.87 16.19 -25.97
C THR A 597 -1.82 15.10 -24.90
N THR A 598 -2.92 14.90 -24.16
CA THR A 598 -3.05 13.85 -23.15
C THR A 598 -4.20 12.91 -23.50
N VAL A 599 -3.91 11.61 -23.56
CA VAL A 599 -4.90 10.52 -23.72
C VAL A 599 -5.08 9.82 -22.38
N CYS A 600 -6.32 9.69 -21.94
CA CYS A 600 -6.69 9.16 -20.63
C CYS A 600 -7.45 7.84 -20.75
N LEU A 601 -7.00 6.87 -19.97
CA LEU A 601 -7.63 5.57 -19.76
C LEU A 601 -8.29 5.59 -18.37
N PRO A 602 -9.61 5.76 -18.26
CA PRO A 602 -10.32 5.71 -16.99
C PRO A 602 -10.09 4.41 -16.22
N ARG A 603 -10.36 4.44 -14.90
CA ARG A 603 -10.28 3.24 -14.06
C ARG A 603 -11.19 2.13 -14.60
N GLY A 604 -10.59 1.03 -15.05
CA GLY A 604 -11.28 -0.04 -15.76
C GLY A 604 -10.33 -1.06 -16.39
N SER A 605 -10.79 -1.77 -17.41
CA SER A 605 -9.98 -2.77 -18.14
C SER A 605 -10.11 -2.57 -19.65
N VAL A 606 -9.08 -1.98 -20.25
CA VAL A 606 -8.94 -1.80 -21.70
C VAL A 606 -8.60 -3.16 -22.31
N THR A 607 -9.31 -3.57 -23.35
CA THR A 607 -8.92 -4.76 -24.13
C THR A 607 -8.41 -4.36 -25.50
N ILE A 608 -7.16 -4.70 -25.77
CA ILE A 608 -6.46 -4.37 -27.01
C ILE A 608 -6.27 -5.66 -27.82
N LYS A 609 -6.71 -5.65 -29.07
CA LYS A 609 -6.64 -6.79 -30.03
C LYS A 609 -5.95 -6.42 -31.34
N LYS A 610 -5.55 -5.16 -31.50
CA LYS A 610 -4.82 -4.62 -32.66
C LYS A 610 -3.60 -3.81 -32.16
N PRO A 611 -2.48 -3.80 -32.89
CA PRO A 611 -1.35 -2.94 -32.54
C PRO A 611 -1.73 -1.45 -32.66
N LEU A 612 -1.16 -0.63 -31.80
CA LEU A 612 -1.45 0.80 -31.67
C LEU A 612 -0.20 1.65 -31.89
N VAL A 613 -0.37 2.82 -32.51
CA VAL A 613 0.73 3.75 -32.77
C VAL A 613 0.54 5.03 -31.97
N LEU A 614 1.45 5.30 -31.04
CA LEU A 614 1.45 6.47 -30.16
C LEU A 614 2.09 7.67 -30.88
N ARG A 615 1.26 8.46 -31.60
CA ARG A 615 1.67 9.44 -32.61
C ARG A 615 1.00 10.80 -32.45
N GLY A 616 1.27 11.72 -33.39
CA GLY A 616 0.56 12.98 -33.51
C GLY A 616 0.98 13.96 -32.42
N LYS A 617 0.02 14.50 -31.65
CA LYS A 617 0.29 15.43 -30.53
C LYS A 617 0.33 14.76 -29.16
N VAL A 618 0.09 13.46 -29.04
CA VAL A 618 0.02 12.78 -27.74
C VAL A 618 1.38 12.76 -27.07
N ARG A 619 1.56 13.55 -26.00
CA ARG A 619 2.72 13.57 -25.08
C ARG A 619 2.52 12.79 -23.79
N ARG A 620 1.27 12.51 -23.39
CA ARG A 620 0.96 11.66 -22.23
C ARG A 620 -0.13 10.64 -22.59
N LEU A 621 0.14 9.37 -22.31
CA LEU A 621 -0.84 8.29 -22.22
C LEU A 621 -0.90 7.87 -20.74
N ILE A 622 -2.01 8.18 -20.07
CA ILE A 622 -2.15 8.00 -18.62
C ILE A 622 -3.33 7.11 -18.26
N GLY A 623 -3.07 6.12 -17.40
CA GLY A 623 -4.10 5.37 -16.71
C GLY A 623 -4.53 6.03 -15.40
N CYS A 624 -5.83 5.99 -15.10
CA CYS A 624 -6.34 6.14 -13.75
C CYS A 624 -6.27 4.78 -13.03
N GLU A 625 -5.04 4.24 -12.94
CA GLU A 625 -4.72 2.85 -12.56
C GLU A 625 -5.42 1.80 -13.43
N ALA A 626 -5.63 2.11 -14.72
CA ALA A 626 -6.30 1.25 -15.67
C ALA A 626 -5.51 -0.04 -15.96
N SER A 627 -6.25 -1.13 -16.20
CA SER A 627 -5.66 -2.40 -16.64
C SER A 627 -5.74 -2.60 -18.14
N LEU A 628 -4.73 -3.24 -18.74
CA LEU A 628 -4.67 -3.64 -20.14
C LEU A 628 -4.76 -5.17 -20.27
N ARG A 629 -5.48 -5.64 -21.29
CA ARG A 629 -5.65 -7.07 -21.63
C ARG A 629 -5.38 -7.32 -23.11
N PHE A 630 -4.74 -8.45 -23.41
CA PHE A 630 -4.32 -8.86 -24.76
C PHE A 630 -4.82 -10.28 -25.12
N PRO A 631 -6.15 -10.53 -25.11
CA PRO A 631 -6.72 -11.88 -25.08
C PRO A 631 -6.60 -12.68 -26.39
N THR A 632 -6.11 -12.06 -27.46
CA THR A 632 -6.04 -12.62 -28.81
C THR A 632 -4.67 -12.34 -29.43
N PRO A 633 -4.07 -13.30 -30.17
CA PRO A 633 -2.86 -13.03 -30.92
C PRO A 633 -3.07 -11.93 -31.97
N MET A 634 -2.20 -10.92 -32.00
CA MET A 634 -2.22 -9.88 -33.03
C MET A 634 -1.29 -10.30 -34.18
N THR A 635 -1.78 -11.18 -35.04
CA THR A 635 -0.99 -11.73 -36.16
C THR A 635 -0.41 -10.63 -37.04
N GLY A 636 0.89 -10.70 -37.34
CA GLY A 636 1.61 -9.73 -38.16
C GLY A 636 2.16 -8.51 -37.41
N ALA A 637 1.86 -8.34 -36.12
CA ALA A 637 2.49 -7.34 -35.27
C ALA A 637 3.77 -7.88 -34.61
N ALA A 638 4.67 -6.99 -34.21
CA ALA A 638 5.80 -7.28 -33.31
C ALA A 638 5.60 -6.70 -31.89
N ASN A 639 4.84 -5.60 -31.79
CA ASN A 639 4.67 -4.80 -30.59
C ASN A 639 3.17 -4.48 -30.38
N ILE A 640 2.73 -4.34 -29.13
CA ILE A 640 1.38 -3.86 -28.78
C ILE A 640 1.31 -2.34 -29.04
N PHE A 641 2.27 -1.58 -28.52
CA PHE A 641 2.44 -0.17 -28.80
C PHE A 641 3.70 0.08 -29.65
N THR A 642 3.63 1.01 -30.59
CA THR A 642 4.80 1.54 -31.29
C THR A 642 4.79 3.07 -31.18
N VAL A 643 5.90 3.68 -30.74
CA VAL A 643 6.03 5.14 -30.77
C VAL A 643 6.11 5.60 -32.22
N GLY A 644 5.24 6.55 -32.60
CA GLY A 644 5.23 7.15 -33.92
C GLY A 644 5.72 8.59 -33.91
N GLU A 645 5.86 9.17 -35.10
CA GLU A 645 6.26 10.56 -35.29
C GLU A 645 5.31 11.54 -34.57
N SER A 646 5.90 12.59 -34.00
CA SER A 646 5.22 13.57 -33.17
C SER A 646 5.95 14.91 -33.19
N THR A 647 5.20 16.01 -33.04
CA THR A 647 5.77 17.34 -32.77
C THR A 647 6.19 17.52 -31.30
N GLU A 648 5.71 16.67 -30.40
CA GLU A 648 6.05 16.72 -28.98
C GLU A 648 7.31 15.88 -28.72
N PRO A 649 8.42 16.44 -28.21
CA PRO A 649 9.70 15.73 -28.12
C PRO A 649 9.72 14.58 -27.10
N VAL A 650 8.77 14.57 -26.15
CA VAL A 650 8.65 13.58 -25.07
C VAL A 650 7.30 12.88 -25.15
N LEU A 651 7.28 11.58 -24.89
CA LEU A 651 6.10 10.75 -24.67
C LEU A 651 6.20 10.09 -23.28
N VAL A 652 5.23 10.36 -22.42
CA VAL A 652 5.06 9.66 -21.13
C VAL A 652 3.96 8.62 -21.26
N VAL A 653 4.24 7.38 -20.86
CA VAL A 653 3.25 6.32 -20.66
C VAL A 653 3.27 5.95 -19.18
N GLU A 654 2.18 6.25 -18.47
CA GLU A 654 2.17 6.12 -17.00
C GLU A 654 0.90 5.50 -16.39
N ARG A 655 1.08 4.87 -15.22
CA ARG A 655 0.00 4.40 -14.31
C ARG A 655 -0.93 3.35 -14.92
N LEU A 656 -0.34 2.38 -15.61
CA LEU A 656 -1.05 1.23 -16.20
C LEU A 656 -0.60 -0.06 -15.53
N THR A 657 -1.46 -1.07 -15.53
CA THR A 657 -1.07 -2.47 -15.27
C THR A 657 -1.49 -3.30 -16.46
N SER A 658 -0.67 -4.24 -16.90
CA SER A 658 -1.05 -5.23 -17.91
C SER A 658 -1.15 -6.60 -17.27
N TRP A 659 -2.00 -7.47 -17.81
CA TRP A 659 -2.11 -8.85 -17.38
C TRP A 659 -1.48 -9.76 -18.44
N PHE A 660 -0.13 -9.74 -18.55
CA PHE A 660 0.57 -10.44 -19.63
C PHE A 660 0.43 -11.97 -19.58
N TRP A 661 0.03 -12.57 -18.46
CA TRP A 661 -0.33 -13.99 -18.42
C TRP A 661 -1.61 -14.34 -19.20
N ASP A 662 -2.48 -13.34 -19.48
CA ASP A 662 -3.64 -13.49 -20.37
C ASP A 662 -3.26 -13.27 -21.84
N ASN A 663 -1.99 -12.95 -22.13
CA ASN A 663 -1.49 -12.66 -23.46
C ASN A 663 -1.27 -13.97 -24.25
N LYS A 664 -1.85 -14.03 -25.45
CA LYS A 664 -1.56 -15.08 -26.44
C LYS A 664 -0.81 -14.56 -27.66
N ALA A 665 -0.45 -13.29 -27.66
CA ALA A 665 0.11 -12.63 -28.81
C ALA A 665 1.61 -12.82 -28.95
N GLY A 666 2.32 -13.03 -27.83
CA GLY A 666 3.77 -13.05 -27.81
C GLY A 666 4.32 -11.81 -28.52
N LEU A 667 4.13 -10.63 -27.94
CA LEU A 667 4.53 -9.35 -28.51
C LEU A 667 5.31 -8.53 -27.48
N ASN A 668 6.15 -7.62 -27.96
CA ASN A 668 6.72 -6.62 -27.08
C ASN A 668 5.61 -5.68 -26.57
N PHE A 669 5.72 -5.18 -25.34
CA PHE A 669 4.79 -4.19 -24.80
C PHE A 669 4.83 -2.89 -25.62
N ILE A 670 6.03 -2.35 -25.80
CA ILE A 670 6.27 -1.14 -26.58
C ILE A 670 7.60 -1.25 -27.33
N ASP A 671 7.66 -0.62 -28.51
CA ASP A 671 8.91 -0.25 -29.17
C ASP A 671 8.93 1.26 -29.49
N ASN A 672 10.12 1.85 -29.44
CA ASN A 672 10.38 3.21 -29.88
C ASN A 672 11.43 3.22 -31.00
N PRO A 673 11.02 3.16 -32.28
CA PRO A 673 11.93 3.27 -33.42
C PRO A 673 12.35 4.72 -33.74
N THR A 674 11.84 5.72 -33.01
CA THR A 674 11.98 7.14 -33.35
C THR A 674 13.10 7.83 -32.56
N ARG A 675 13.34 9.13 -32.84
CA ARG A 675 14.19 10.01 -32.00
C ARG A 675 13.48 10.56 -30.77
N ARG A 676 12.17 10.32 -30.63
CA ARG A 676 11.36 10.85 -29.53
C ARG A 676 11.81 10.27 -28.19
N THR A 677 11.85 11.08 -27.16
CA THR A 677 12.13 10.60 -25.80
C THR A 677 10.90 9.85 -25.27
N LEU A 678 11.10 8.62 -24.79
CA LEU A 678 10.07 7.80 -24.17
C LEU A 678 10.30 7.75 -22.65
N VAL A 679 9.25 7.98 -21.87
CA VAL A 679 9.22 7.84 -20.42
C VAL A 679 8.17 6.80 -20.05
N LEU A 680 8.58 5.75 -19.33
CA LEU A 680 7.72 4.68 -18.84
C LEU A 680 7.68 4.75 -17.31
N LYS A 681 6.49 4.89 -16.71
CA LYS A 681 6.38 5.22 -15.28
C LYS A 681 5.22 4.50 -14.58
N GLU A 682 5.49 3.85 -13.46
CA GLU A 682 4.47 3.19 -12.62
C GLU A 682 3.65 2.15 -13.43
N LEU A 683 4.39 1.30 -14.18
CA LEU A 683 3.85 0.31 -15.10
C LEU A 683 3.99 -1.11 -14.55
N GLY A 684 2.85 -1.78 -14.39
CA GLY A 684 2.77 -3.15 -13.88
C GLY A 684 2.80 -4.17 -15.02
N ASP A 685 3.77 -5.07 -14.96
CA ASP A 685 3.93 -6.29 -15.73
C ASP A 685 3.93 -6.00 -17.23
N VAL A 686 4.99 -5.34 -17.73
CA VAL A 686 5.15 -4.97 -19.16
C VAL A 686 5.91 -6.01 -19.98
N ASP A 687 5.84 -7.28 -19.60
CA ASP A 687 6.45 -8.39 -20.35
C ASP A 687 5.75 -9.75 -20.19
N ASP A 688 5.93 -10.61 -21.19
CA ASP A 688 5.40 -11.97 -21.24
C ASP A 688 6.41 -12.98 -20.68
N THR A 689 6.20 -13.41 -19.44
CA THR A 689 6.96 -14.50 -18.80
C THR A 689 6.27 -15.87 -18.90
N SER A 690 5.15 -15.98 -19.63
CA SER A 690 4.34 -17.19 -19.69
C SER A 690 4.95 -18.31 -20.55
N ASP A 691 4.60 -19.56 -20.24
CA ASP A 691 5.12 -20.74 -20.95
C ASP A 691 4.70 -20.80 -22.43
N GLN A 692 3.65 -20.06 -22.84
CA GLN A 692 3.19 -20.02 -24.23
C GLN A 692 4.19 -19.28 -25.14
N HIS A 693 5.03 -18.44 -24.54
CA HIS A 693 5.99 -17.61 -25.26
C HIS A 693 7.37 -17.74 -24.60
N PRO A 694 8.02 -18.92 -24.70
CA PRO A 694 9.21 -19.24 -23.92
C PRO A 694 10.35 -18.24 -24.15
N ASN A 695 10.52 -17.72 -25.38
CA ASN A 695 11.50 -16.67 -25.69
C ASN A 695 11.37 -15.40 -24.82
N GLY A 696 10.15 -15.13 -24.33
CA GLY A 696 9.76 -13.99 -23.52
C GLY A 696 9.84 -12.64 -24.24
N ARG A 697 8.81 -11.79 -24.08
CA ARG A 697 8.74 -10.51 -24.80
C ARG A 697 8.40 -9.37 -23.87
N GLY A 698 9.31 -8.42 -23.71
CA GLY A 698 9.17 -7.26 -22.84
C GLY A 698 9.10 -5.95 -23.60
N THR A 699 9.84 -4.95 -23.16
CA THR A 699 10.01 -3.68 -23.89
C THR A 699 11.24 -3.75 -24.79
N LEU A 700 11.06 -3.45 -26.07
CA LEU A 700 12.15 -3.32 -27.04
C LEU A 700 12.43 -1.82 -27.28
N ILE A 701 13.67 -1.43 -27.55
CA ILE A 701 14.01 -0.08 -27.99
C ILE A 701 14.92 -0.19 -29.22
N THR A 702 14.32 -0.09 -30.41
CA THR A 702 15.05 -0.13 -31.69
C THR A 702 15.64 1.21 -32.12
N GLY A 703 15.09 2.33 -31.64
CA GLY A 703 15.40 3.67 -32.10
C GLY A 703 16.42 4.45 -31.27
N PRO A 704 16.93 5.57 -31.81
CA PRO A 704 17.94 6.43 -31.18
C PRO A 704 17.38 7.39 -30.09
N GLY A 705 16.09 7.32 -29.81
CA GLY A 705 15.43 8.11 -28.75
C GLY A 705 15.99 7.81 -27.36
N GLU A 706 15.81 8.76 -26.44
CA GLU A 706 16.16 8.56 -25.03
C GLU A 706 15.03 7.79 -24.32
N LEU A 707 15.38 6.78 -23.52
CA LEU A 707 14.44 6.05 -22.67
C LEU A 707 14.64 6.46 -21.20
N PHE A 708 13.55 6.77 -20.52
CA PHE A 708 13.50 6.90 -19.07
C PHE A 708 12.51 5.89 -18.51
N VAL A 709 12.87 5.23 -17.42
CA VAL A 709 11.99 4.26 -16.75
C VAL A 709 11.98 4.54 -15.25
N GLU A 710 10.80 4.55 -14.64
CA GLU A 710 10.64 4.75 -13.19
C GLU A 710 9.55 3.83 -12.60
N ASP A 711 9.90 2.95 -11.65
CA ASP A 711 8.96 2.08 -10.92
C ASP A 711 8.17 1.16 -11.88
N VAL A 712 8.88 0.25 -12.55
CA VAL A 712 8.32 -0.62 -13.60
C VAL A 712 8.71 -2.09 -13.41
N THR A 713 7.71 -2.98 -13.48
CA THR A 713 7.94 -4.43 -13.60
C THR A 713 8.02 -4.87 -15.05
N GLY A 714 9.13 -5.53 -15.40
CA GLY A 714 9.30 -6.22 -16.68
C GLY A 714 10.68 -6.02 -17.33
N ARG A 715 10.89 -6.73 -18.43
CA ARG A 715 12.19 -6.89 -19.11
C ARG A 715 12.42 -5.90 -20.24
N PHE A 716 13.70 -5.58 -20.51
CA PHE A 716 14.09 -4.58 -21.51
C PHE A 716 15.22 -5.05 -22.41
N HIS A 717 15.08 -4.84 -23.72
CA HIS A 717 16.09 -5.08 -24.74
C HIS A 717 16.40 -3.78 -25.48
N LEU A 718 17.63 -3.28 -25.31
CA LEU A 718 18.12 -2.06 -25.95
C LEU A 718 18.99 -2.42 -27.16
N MET A 719 18.66 -1.87 -28.32
CA MET A 719 19.42 -2.05 -29.56
C MET A 719 20.52 -0.98 -29.72
N PRO A 720 21.46 -1.14 -30.68
CA PRO A 720 22.60 -0.23 -30.84
C PRO A 720 22.20 1.24 -30.99
N GLY A 721 22.84 2.10 -30.19
CA GLY A 721 22.57 3.55 -30.17
C GLY A 721 21.45 3.99 -29.20
N ALA A 722 20.68 3.07 -28.61
CA ALA A 722 19.71 3.39 -27.57
C ALA A 722 20.42 3.94 -26.30
N ARG A 723 19.76 4.88 -25.60
CA ARG A 723 20.29 5.51 -24.38
C ARG A 723 19.20 5.54 -23.31
N ALA A 724 19.44 4.85 -22.19
CA ALA A 724 18.42 4.58 -21.17
C ALA A 724 18.87 5.01 -19.76
N TRP A 725 17.94 5.62 -19.01
CA TRP A 725 18.07 5.95 -17.58
C TRP A 725 16.90 5.33 -16.81
N MET A 726 17.19 4.26 -16.09
CA MET A 726 16.20 3.45 -15.38
C MET A 726 16.30 3.65 -13.87
N ARG A 727 15.17 3.72 -13.18
CA ARG A 727 15.05 3.92 -11.72
C ARG A 727 14.04 2.93 -11.18
N GLN A 728 14.44 2.16 -10.17
CA GLN A 728 13.59 1.13 -9.57
C GLN A 728 12.96 0.19 -10.60
N MET A 729 13.79 -0.71 -11.12
CA MET A 729 13.35 -1.76 -12.01
C MET A 729 13.01 -3.03 -11.24
N ASN A 730 11.95 -3.73 -11.63
CA ASN A 730 11.69 -5.10 -11.19
C ASN A 730 11.41 -6.04 -12.38
N PRO A 731 12.42 -6.40 -13.19
CA PRO A 731 12.29 -7.50 -14.13
C PRO A 731 12.21 -8.82 -13.34
N GLU A 732 11.25 -9.66 -13.73
CA GLU A 732 11.11 -11.02 -13.22
C GLU A 732 11.16 -12.00 -14.40
N THR A 733 11.71 -13.18 -14.18
CA THR A 733 11.74 -14.28 -15.15
C THR A 733 10.94 -15.47 -14.61
N ASN A 734 10.44 -16.31 -15.52
CA ASN A 734 9.53 -17.42 -15.18
C ASN A 734 10.11 -18.34 -14.09
N GLN A 735 9.41 -18.49 -12.96
CA GLN A 735 9.89 -19.19 -11.76
C GLN A 735 9.45 -20.67 -11.66
N ASP A 736 8.51 -21.11 -12.48
CA ASP A 736 7.56 -22.19 -12.13
C ASP A 736 7.84 -23.58 -12.76
N ARG A 737 9.12 -23.83 -13.10
CA ARG A 737 9.61 -25.03 -13.83
C ARG A 737 9.25 -25.18 -15.33
N ARG A 738 8.46 -24.29 -15.95
CA ARG A 738 7.94 -24.53 -17.31
C ARG A 738 8.73 -23.91 -18.47
N ASN A 739 9.63 -22.95 -18.24
CA ASN A 739 10.55 -22.44 -19.27
C ASN A 739 12.00 -22.91 -19.05
N THR A 740 12.43 -23.90 -19.84
CA THR A 740 13.77 -24.50 -19.78
C THR A 740 14.75 -23.95 -20.82
N GLN A 741 14.33 -23.03 -21.69
CA GLN A 741 15.19 -22.44 -22.73
C GLN A 741 16.12 -21.40 -22.11
N LEU A 742 17.41 -21.70 -22.08
CA LEU A 742 18.45 -20.85 -21.48
C LEU A 742 18.53 -19.50 -22.21
N GLU A 743 18.42 -19.51 -23.53
CA GLU A 743 18.42 -18.35 -24.42
C GLU A 743 17.34 -17.30 -24.09
N ALA A 744 16.30 -17.68 -23.34
CA ALA A 744 15.17 -16.82 -22.98
C ALA A 744 15.16 -16.36 -21.51
N GLN A 745 16.03 -16.91 -20.69
CA GLN A 745 16.21 -16.55 -19.28
C GLN A 745 17.16 -15.35 -19.21
N TRP A 746 16.62 -14.14 -19.30
CA TRP A 746 17.36 -12.88 -19.19
C TRP A 746 16.45 -11.79 -18.60
N HIS A 747 17.01 -10.83 -17.87
CA HIS A 747 16.25 -9.71 -17.28
C HIS A 747 16.41 -8.42 -18.10
N LEU A 748 17.65 -8.06 -18.44
CA LEU A 748 17.98 -6.87 -19.23
C LEU A 748 19.07 -7.19 -20.27
N ILE A 749 18.87 -6.75 -21.51
CA ILE A 749 19.87 -6.84 -22.59
C ILE A 749 20.20 -5.44 -23.11
N ASN A 750 21.49 -5.12 -23.16
CA ASN A 750 22.04 -3.92 -23.80
C ASN A 750 22.99 -4.30 -24.94
N GLU A 751 22.54 -4.14 -26.19
CA GLU A 751 23.36 -4.35 -27.38
C GLU A 751 23.85 -3.02 -27.92
N GLY A 752 25.12 -2.66 -27.69
CA GLY A 752 25.71 -1.45 -28.26
C GLY A 752 25.11 -0.12 -27.79
N GLY A 753 24.24 -0.12 -26.77
CA GLY A 753 23.62 1.07 -26.19
C GLY A 753 24.30 1.54 -24.90
N GLN A 754 23.79 2.63 -24.34
CA GLN A 754 24.17 3.15 -23.03
C GLN A 754 23.03 2.95 -22.03
N LEU A 755 23.28 2.22 -20.94
CA LEU A 755 22.29 1.91 -19.91
C LEU A 755 22.79 2.35 -18.53
N TRP A 756 22.06 3.27 -17.91
CA TRP A 756 22.28 3.68 -16.52
C TRP A 756 21.08 3.26 -15.67
N ILE A 757 21.33 2.60 -14.54
CA ILE A 757 20.29 2.07 -13.65
C ILE A 757 20.57 2.54 -12.22
N LEU A 758 19.58 3.19 -11.60
CA LEU A 758 19.51 3.48 -10.18
C LEU A 758 18.55 2.49 -9.52
N GLY A 759 19.10 1.44 -8.91
CA GLY A 759 18.34 0.45 -8.16
C GLY A 759 17.53 -0.52 -9.01
N ILE A 760 17.63 -1.80 -8.63
CA ILE A 760 16.90 -2.92 -9.23
C ILE A 760 16.47 -3.91 -8.13
N LYS A 761 15.39 -4.64 -8.37
CA LYS A 761 15.13 -5.96 -7.81
C LYS A 761 15.00 -6.94 -8.96
N THR A 762 15.54 -8.15 -8.87
CA THR A 762 15.29 -9.20 -9.88
C THR A 762 14.79 -10.47 -9.22
N GLU A 763 14.06 -11.31 -9.97
CA GLU A 763 13.60 -12.62 -9.50
C GLU A 763 13.51 -13.65 -10.63
N GLY A 764 13.87 -14.90 -10.32
CA GLY A 764 13.93 -16.00 -11.28
C GLY A 764 15.34 -16.24 -11.86
N PRO A 765 15.48 -17.20 -12.78
CA PRO A 765 16.78 -17.61 -13.33
C PRO A 765 17.27 -16.77 -14.51
N GLY A 766 18.59 -16.80 -14.73
CA GLY A 766 19.25 -16.23 -15.92
C GLY A 766 19.91 -14.86 -15.65
N PRO A 767 20.67 -14.29 -16.61
CA PRO A 767 21.44 -13.09 -16.36
C PRO A 767 20.56 -11.89 -15.97
N VAL A 768 20.98 -11.19 -14.93
CA VAL A 768 20.44 -9.90 -14.48
C VAL A 768 20.71 -8.82 -15.54
N ILE A 769 21.93 -8.80 -16.11
CA ILE A 769 22.29 -7.91 -17.22
C ILE A 769 23.21 -8.63 -18.20
N ILE A 770 22.85 -8.59 -19.49
CA ILE A 770 23.74 -8.88 -20.61
C ILE A 770 24.09 -7.55 -21.29
N THR A 771 25.38 -7.24 -21.44
CA THR A 771 25.84 -6.08 -22.22
C THR A 771 26.84 -6.53 -23.27
N ARG A 772 26.57 -6.26 -24.56
CA ARG A 772 27.42 -6.72 -25.66
C ARG A 772 27.63 -5.67 -26.76
N GLY A 773 28.53 -5.96 -27.70
CA GLY A 773 28.69 -5.18 -28.95
C GLY A 773 29.09 -3.72 -28.73
N GLY A 774 30.06 -3.46 -27.85
CA GLY A 774 30.50 -2.10 -27.50
C GLY A 774 29.60 -1.35 -26.51
N GLY A 775 28.50 -1.97 -26.04
CA GLY A 775 27.58 -1.36 -25.08
C GLY A 775 28.24 -0.99 -23.74
N ARG A 776 27.64 -0.05 -23.02
CA ARG A 776 28.11 0.44 -21.71
C ARG A 776 26.97 0.41 -20.71
N THR A 777 27.13 -0.32 -19.60
CA THR A 777 26.09 -0.45 -18.57
C THR A 777 26.61 -0.13 -17.17
N GLU A 778 25.94 0.79 -16.47
CA GLU A 778 26.21 1.12 -15.07
C GLU A 778 24.98 0.82 -14.20
N LEU A 779 25.13 -0.10 -13.25
CA LEU A 779 24.13 -0.43 -12.23
C LEU A 779 24.58 0.10 -10.86
N LEU A 780 23.79 1.00 -10.30
CA LEU A 780 24.02 1.63 -9.00
C LEU A 780 22.96 1.13 -8.01
N GLY A 781 23.35 0.17 -7.17
CA GLY A 781 22.52 -0.36 -6.11
C GLY A 781 21.42 -1.31 -6.59
N GLY A 782 20.83 -2.02 -5.63
CA GLY A 782 19.77 -3.00 -5.87
C GLY A 782 20.02 -4.34 -5.19
N LEU A 783 19.11 -5.28 -5.44
CA LEU A 783 19.09 -6.62 -4.88
C LEU A 783 18.73 -7.62 -5.98
N MET A 784 19.43 -8.75 -6.07
CA MET A 784 19.02 -9.86 -6.93
C MET A 784 18.55 -11.04 -6.08
N TYR A 785 17.35 -11.56 -6.35
CA TYR A 785 16.97 -12.88 -5.87
C TYR A 785 17.56 -13.94 -6.77
N SER A 786 18.47 -14.74 -6.21
CA SER A 786 18.86 -16.02 -6.80
C SER A 786 17.95 -17.17 -6.35
N SER A 787 16.94 -16.91 -5.52
CA SER A 787 15.86 -17.85 -5.23
C SER A 787 14.91 -18.01 -6.42
N GLY A 788 14.99 -19.17 -7.09
CA GLY A 788 14.19 -19.51 -8.28
C GLY A 788 13.63 -20.92 -8.21
N GLY A 789 13.07 -21.31 -7.07
CA GLY A 789 12.57 -22.67 -6.83
C GLY A 789 13.63 -23.74 -7.08
N ALA A 790 13.25 -24.83 -7.75
CA ALA A 790 14.11 -25.98 -8.00
C ALA A 790 14.94 -25.90 -9.31
N ARG A 791 15.29 -24.69 -9.78
CA ARG A 791 16.07 -24.47 -11.03
C ARG A 791 17.44 -23.87 -10.77
N THR A 792 18.49 -24.51 -11.24
CA THR A 792 19.89 -24.07 -11.08
C THR A 792 20.18 -22.71 -11.72
N GLN A 793 20.88 -21.83 -11.00
CA GLN A 793 21.44 -20.58 -11.54
C GLN A 793 22.74 -20.86 -12.34
N ASP A 794 22.56 -21.51 -13.50
CA ASP A 794 23.67 -22.00 -14.35
C ASP A 794 24.27 -20.93 -15.28
N GLN A 795 23.54 -19.85 -15.56
CA GLN A 795 24.07 -18.72 -16.32
C GLN A 795 24.71 -17.68 -15.40
N PRO A 796 25.73 -16.92 -15.86
CA PRO A 796 26.29 -15.82 -15.10
C PRO A 796 25.25 -14.73 -14.80
N ALA A 797 25.25 -14.16 -13.59
CA ALA A 797 24.36 -13.04 -13.26
C ALA A 797 24.64 -11.81 -14.15
N PHE A 798 25.90 -11.52 -14.44
CA PHE A 798 26.31 -10.42 -15.31
C PHE A 798 27.20 -10.93 -16.46
N ILE A 799 26.83 -10.60 -17.70
CA ILE A 799 27.60 -10.96 -18.90
C ILE A 799 28.04 -9.68 -19.62
N PHE A 800 29.35 -9.52 -19.79
CA PHE A 800 29.96 -8.42 -20.52
C PHE A 800 30.78 -8.97 -21.70
N GLU A 801 30.30 -8.85 -22.94
CA GLU A 801 30.96 -9.36 -24.15
C GLU A 801 31.37 -8.23 -25.09
N ASP A 802 32.69 -8.00 -25.22
CA ASP A 802 33.24 -6.87 -26.01
C ASP A 802 32.60 -5.51 -25.65
N SER A 803 32.30 -5.34 -24.36
CA SER A 803 31.56 -4.24 -23.77
C SER A 803 32.20 -3.71 -22.48
N GLN A 804 31.56 -2.71 -21.84
CA GLN A 804 31.94 -2.13 -20.56
C GLN A 804 30.80 -2.27 -19.52
N GLY A 805 31.18 -2.52 -18.26
CA GLY A 805 30.23 -2.69 -17.16
C GLY A 805 30.77 -2.21 -15.81
N SER A 806 29.89 -1.66 -14.97
CA SER A 806 30.11 -1.54 -13.53
C SER A 806 28.80 -1.78 -12.78
N ALA A 807 28.83 -2.55 -11.70
CA ALA A 807 27.66 -2.89 -10.90
C ALA A 807 27.94 -2.80 -9.40
N THR A 808 26.99 -2.24 -8.65
CA THR A 808 26.89 -2.38 -7.19
C THR A 808 25.54 -3.03 -6.90
N ILE A 809 25.52 -4.21 -6.29
CA ILE A 809 24.30 -4.98 -6.01
C ILE A 809 24.53 -5.89 -4.80
N THR A 810 23.46 -6.32 -4.12
CA THR A 810 23.50 -7.42 -3.13
C THR A 810 22.70 -8.62 -3.61
N GLU A 811 23.01 -9.81 -3.11
CA GLU A 811 22.30 -11.05 -3.43
C GLU A 811 21.51 -11.53 -2.20
N MET A 812 20.28 -12.01 -2.43
CA MET A 812 19.49 -12.70 -1.41
C MET A 812 19.06 -14.07 -1.96
N ASN A 813 19.27 -15.13 -1.19
CA ASN A 813 18.98 -16.50 -1.60
C ASN A 813 18.23 -17.28 -0.51
N PHE A 814 17.04 -17.76 -0.86
CA PHE A 814 16.17 -18.57 0.00
C PHE A 814 16.19 -20.07 -0.30
N SER A 815 16.92 -20.52 -1.33
CA SER A 815 16.82 -21.89 -1.88
C SER A 815 18.17 -22.63 -2.01
N ASN A 816 19.21 -22.16 -1.31
CA ASN A 816 20.60 -22.66 -1.37
C ASN A 816 21.13 -22.87 -2.80
N ASN A 817 20.81 -21.93 -3.68
CA ASN A 817 20.97 -22.07 -5.13
C ASN A 817 21.42 -20.72 -5.71
N ALA A 818 22.57 -20.25 -5.23
CA ALA A 818 23.16 -18.99 -5.67
C ALA A 818 23.72 -19.11 -7.11
N TYR A 819 23.96 -17.97 -7.75
CA TYR A 819 24.63 -17.94 -9.05
C TYR A 819 25.99 -18.62 -9.01
N LYS A 820 26.21 -19.65 -9.83
CA LYS A 820 27.52 -20.34 -9.89
C LYS A 820 28.64 -19.43 -10.39
N THR A 821 28.27 -18.45 -11.21
CA THR A 821 29.13 -17.40 -11.75
C THR A 821 28.42 -16.06 -11.57
N LEU A 822 29.07 -15.11 -10.92
CA LEU A 822 28.53 -13.76 -10.73
C LEU A 822 28.79 -12.89 -11.95
N VAL A 823 30.01 -12.91 -12.48
CA VAL A 823 30.41 -12.08 -13.64
C VAL A 823 31.16 -12.92 -14.65
N LEU A 824 30.77 -12.84 -15.92
CA LEU A 824 31.51 -13.37 -17.05
C LEU A 824 31.89 -12.22 -18.00
N LEU A 825 33.19 -12.00 -18.18
CA LEU A 825 33.74 -11.07 -19.16
C LEU A 825 34.26 -11.86 -20.36
N LYS A 826 33.76 -11.54 -21.55
CA LYS A 826 34.27 -12.05 -22.83
C LYS A 826 34.93 -10.97 -23.67
N ARG A 827 35.96 -11.37 -24.42
CA ARG A 827 36.62 -10.59 -25.44
C ARG A 827 36.79 -11.45 -26.69
N GLN A 828 36.28 -10.99 -27.83
CA GLN A 828 36.30 -11.71 -29.11
C GLN A 828 35.77 -13.15 -28.98
N GLY A 829 34.67 -13.32 -28.23
CA GLY A 829 34.05 -14.62 -27.94
C GLY A 829 34.76 -15.50 -26.90
N GLN A 830 36.00 -15.18 -26.50
CA GLN A 830 36.76 -15.93 -25.49
C GLN A 830 36.53 -15.38 -24.07
N THR A 831 36.50 -16.26 -23.06
CA THR A 831 36.45 -15.85 -21.65
C THR A 831 37.74 -15.14 -21.23
N ALA A 832 37.64 -13.86 -20.89
CA ALA A 832 38.76 -13.04 -20.43
C ALA A 832 38.83 -12.95 -18.89
N PHE A 833 37.68 -13.02 -18.21
CA PHE A 833 37.60 -13.05 -16.75
C PHE A 833 36.29 -13.71 -16.28
N GLU A 834 36.34 -14.41 -15.15
CA GLU A 834 35.19 -15.04 -14.51
C GLU A 834 35.26 -14.77 -12.99
N LEU A 835 34.18 -14.25 -12.40
CA LEU A 835 34.00 -14.13 -10.95
C LEU A 835 32.95 -15.15 -10.48
N LYS A 836 33.32 -15.97 -9.49
CA LYS A 836 32.41 -16.89 -8.79
C LYS A 836 32.13 -16.37 -7.38
N PRO A 837 31.03 -16.82 -6.72
CA PRO A 837 30.82 -16.56 -5.30
C PRO A 837 31.97 -17.09 -4.44
N ARG A 838 32.01 -16.65 -3.18
CA ARG A 838 32.95 -17.14 -2.16
C ARG A 838 32.34 -18.26 -1.33
#